data_AF-A0A519SSA7-F1
#
_entry.id   AF-A0A519SSA7-F1
#
_cell.length_a   1.000
_cell.length_b   1.000
_cell.length_c   1.000
_cell.angle_alpha   90.00
_cell.angle_beta   90.00
_cell.angle_gamma   90.00
#
_symmetry.space_group_name_H-M   'P 1'
#
loop_
_entity.id
_entity.type
_entity.pdbx_description
1 polymer ?
#
loop_
_entity_poly.entity_id
_entity_poly.type
_entity_poly.pdbx_seq_one_letter_code
_entity_poly.pdbx_strand_id
1 'polypeptide(L)'
;FKECFRILCFFILLISFSGNSQNSKLYSFGSNTYGQLGTGNTVSQNSPTLIGNANNWKIVSAGTNHSLAIKSDGTLWAWGYGSNGRLGTGNTTNQTSPFQIGTGTNWKHVSAGNLHSLAVKTDGTLWAWGNGADGKLGLGTSSNYSQPVQVGTATNWKEVSAGEKHSLALKTDGTIWSWGDHGSGKLGTGTANYQWSPSQIGTANNWIQIVAADDHSLALKSDGSIWAWGSGEHGRLGINNTNQQNAMVRVGTDNDWVMVSTKDSHTLALKSNGTLWGWGRSSRLGNGNLAGNQLTPIQIGTDTDWIFINAGSSFSHAIKSNGTLWAWGPGSSGVLGTGDTNDQYYPIQVGTNTYSYISSAFGYHSLALSSELTCPTSNVSLTSQAEIDSFGTDYQHCTAIVGNLFISGDDITDLTPLSNIISIAGDLHIENSENLTTLEGLNNVNSITSGIILYNLPNLSNIAALSNVTSLGWQINIYNTNLTTLYGLQNITAINGGISITSNAILNDISAIENIAATSISDTGIYIVGNSSLPVCYLDNICTYLANNSQTHPRTITGNAGNCYESAVSLACSGDLSYCIPTPDSTSVNYGIFIHTLSTSGGVNNLVNNNSGFSTNGYGDFSATHSTTYYQGATMSFMVVPAHTNPVNLKIWVDWNNDGLFANDNTELTYLSSAAFTVTHYGSFTIPFNTPGNYRMRVAIYYGDEIASCDTGYYGETEDYTLQVLESVPCETPTSLTVSNVSASSATMSWTSSASVFDVEWGVSGFTLGTGTQQSGVTATSYNLSGLEIGTTYDFYVRQNCSSFSGLNSDWIMYTLTSNGYCVPVLNSSSGNTAYKRYINSVTTYGAVVNINNTDSGYAFQVQGNPVNGYANYSGIHAVSQYQGEYVLFNVIPENIVDSQRLKIWVDWNKDGVFEDNATEIVYLSGEAIKGAHNSFFEIPSDVPVGSYRLRIMSKYTTGALIPCENSSVYGETEDYTLNVLHIDCPAPTVLSASNLTRETATINWTSTGNSFDIEWGLSGFTQGTGITGTTTQKNFSLSELIAGNTYDFYVRQTDCVASSGANSNWKKFSFTTTNYCVDYPNYIENPYFKNFKTYHAETNIYNLDTGLSEKAYGNFSATHIASAVAGDNVSFQYTTVGSLLQTVFVWVDWNNDGILNNT
;
A
#
# COMPACT_ATOMS: atom_id res chain seq x y z
N PHE A 1 -25.23 28.70 23.58
CA PHE A 1 -24.72 27.34 23.31
C PHE A 1 -24.67 27.01 21.80
N LYS A 2 -25.77 27.10 21.02
CA LYS A 2 -25.76 26.85 19.56
C LYS A 2 -24.92 27.84 18.72
N GLU A 3 -24.80 29.12 19.11
CA GLU A 3 -23.92 30.08 18.42
C GLU A 3 -22.43 29.92 18.78
N CYS A 4 -22.11 29.64 20.04
CA CYS A 4 -20.75 29.27 20.46
C CYS A 4 -20.27 28.00 19.75
N PHE A 5 -21.12 26.97 19.59
CA PHE A 5 -20.73 25.74 18.90
C PHE A 5 -20.50 25.94 17.39
N ARG A 6 -21.24 26.86 16.74
CA ARG A 6 -21.03 27.18 15.31
C ARG A 6 -19.76 27.98 15.05
N ILE A 7 -19.46 28.99 15.89
CA ILE A 7 -18.22 29.78 15.77
C ILE A 7 -17.01 28.93 16.18
N LEU A 8 -17.14 28.06 17.18
CA LEU A 8 -16.08 27.14 17.59
C LEU A 8 -15.85 26.05 16.53
N CYS A 9 -16.88 25.52 15.85
CA CYS A 9 -16.71 24.60 14.72
C CYS A 9 -16.12 25.28 13.48
N PHE A 10 -16.40 26.57 13.23
CA PHE A 10 -15.79 27.33 12.12
C PHE A 10 -14.35 27.77 12.42
N PHE A 11 -14.04 28.13 13.68
CA PHE A 11 -12.68 28.33 14.16
C PHE A 11 -11.89 27.02 14.19
N ILE A 12 -12.55 25.91 14.54
CA ILE A 12 -11.99 24.58 14.34
C ILE A 12 -11.83 24.35 12.85
N LEU A 13 -12.73 24.72 11.93
CA LEU A 13 -12.49 24.58 10.47
C LEU A 13 -11.25 25.34 9.98
N LEU A 14 -11.06 26.61 10.38
CA LEU A 14 -9.88 27.41 10.02
C LEU A 14 -8.59 26.95 10.73
N ILE A 15 -8.69 26.33 11.91
CA ILE A 15 -7.55 25.72 12.63
C ILE A 15 -7.35 24.24 12.21
N SER A 16 -8.36 23.56 11.67
CA SER A 16 -8.33 22.15 11.24
C SER A 16 -7.94 21.97 9.79
N PHE A 17 -7.96 23.03 8.96
CA PHE A 17 -7.12 23.04 7.76
C PHE A 17 -5.61 23.02 8.08
N SER A 18 -5.22 23.16 9.37
CA SER A 18 -3.85 22.90 9.85
C SER A 18 -3.67 21.61 10.67
N GLY A 19 -4.72 20.80 10.87
CA GLY A 19 -4.68 19.62 11.74
C GLY A 19 -5.49 18.44 11.20
N ASN A 20 -4.78 17.37 10.83
CA ASN A 20 -5.27 16.03 10.46
C ASN A 20 -6.04 15.91 9.12
N SER A 21 -5.44 16.31 7.98
CA SER A 21 -5.65 15.53 6.76
C SER A 21 -4.48 14.54 6.64
N GLN A 22 -4.60 13.34 7.22
CA GLN A 22 -3.50 12.37 7.14
C GLN A 22 -3.38 11.77 5.74
N ASN A 23 -4.43 11.87 4.91
CA ASN A 23 -4.56 11.11 3.66
C ASN A 23 -5.17 11.91 2.46
N SER A 24 -4.62 13.07 2.05
CA SER A 24 -5.07 13.76 0.83
C SER A 24 -4.18 13.53 -0.39
N LYS A 25 -4.82 13.23 -1.53
CA LYS A 25 -4.21 13.22 -2.86
C LYS A 25 -4.11 14.66 -3.40
N LEU A 26 -3.07 14.92 -4.19
CA LEU A 26 -2.81 16.23 -4.82
C LEU A 26 -3.26 16.22 -6.28
N TYR A 27 -4.11 17.18 -6.65
CA TYR A 27 -4.50 17.45 -8.03
C TYR A 27 -3.99 18.83 -8.46
N SER A 28 -3.69 18.99 -9.74
CA SER A 28 -3.38 20.30 -10.32
C SER A 28 -3.96 20.47 -11.71
N PHE A 29 -4.19 21.73 -12.09
CA PHE A 29 -4.71 22.10 -13.41
C PHE A 29 -4.39 23.56 -13.74
N GLY A 30 -4.46 23.92 -15.02
CA GLY A 30 -4.08 25.20 -15.59
C GLY A 30 -2.81 25.14 -16.46
N SER A 31 -2.15 26.28 -16.58
CA SER A 31 -0.87 26.52 -17.24
C SER A 31 0.27 25.72 -16.62
N ASN A 32 1.12 25.12 -17.46
CA ASN A 32 2.26 24.32 -17.02
C ASN A 32 3.58 24.66 -17.74
N THR A 33 3.73 25.86 -18.29
CA THR A 33 4.90 26.23 -19.13
C THR A 33 6.27 26.03 -18.45
N TYR A 34 6.33 26.05 -17.12
CA TYR A 34 7.55 25.87 -16.34
C TYR A 34 7.52 24.64 -15.43
N GLY A 35 6.52 23.77 -15.57
CA GLY A 35 6.35 22.58 -14.73
C GLY A 35 5.59 22.83 -13.42
N GLN A 36 4.91 23.98 -13.27
CA GLN A 36 4.22 24.37 -12.03
C GLN A 36 3.05 23.45 -11.62
N LEU A 37 2.58 22.57 -12.50
CA LEU A 37 1.60 21.53 -12.18
C LEU A 37 2.23 20.32 -11.49
N GLY A 38 3.53 20.07 -11.66
CA GLY A 38 4.22 18.93 -11.02
C GLY A 38 3.97 17.58 -11.71
N THR A 39 3.47 17.59 -12.96
CA THR A 39 3.12 16.40 -13.74
C THR A 39 4.32 15.69 -14.39
N GLY A 40 5.55 16.11 -14.11
CA GLY A 40 6.77 15.61 -14.76
C GLY A 40 7.02 16.15 -16.17
N ASN A 41 6.15 17.03 -16.67
CA ASN A 41 6.25 17.65 -17.98
C ASN A 41 5.84 19.14 -17.93
N THR A 42 5.81 19.81 -19.09
CA THR A 42 5.41 21.22 -19.22
C THR A 42 4.09 21.41 -19.98
N VAL A 43 3.23 20.39 -20.00
CA VAL A 43 1.94 20.39 -20.70
C VAL A 43 0.84 20.86 -19.76
N SER A 44 0.12 21.91 -20.17
CA SER A 44 -1.03 22.45 -19.43
C SER A 44 -2.17 21.43 -19.34
N GLN A 45 -2.93 21.48 -18.25
CA GLN A 45 -4.05 20.56 -18.00
C GLN A 45 -5.35 21.36 -17.84
N ASN A 46 -6.39 21.02 -18.60
CA ASN A 46 -7.67 21.73 -18.51
C ASN A 46 -8.64 21.09 -17.50
N SER A 47 -8.26 19.97 -16.88
CA SER A 47 -9.01 19.26 -15.84
C SER A 47 -8.09 18.90 -14.67
N PRO A 48 -8.62 18.80 -13.44
CA PRO A 48 -7.85 18.34 -12.29
C PRO A 48 -7.12 17.03 -12.58
N THR A 49 -5.79 17.07 -12.57
CA THR A 49 -4.91 15.94 -12.87
C THR A 49 -4.18 15.53 -11.60
N LEU A 50 -4.24 14.23 -11.26
CA LEU A 50 -3.57 13.67 -10.09
C LEU A 50 -2.04 13.78 -10.22
N ILE A 51 -1.35 14.16 -9.14
CA ILE A 51 0.10 14.36 -9.09
C ILE A 51 0.76 13.26 -8.26
N GLY A 52 1.35 12.29 -8.96
CA GLY A 52 1.97 11.11 -8.37
C GLY A 52 0.98 10.23 -7.60
N ASN A 53 1.51 9.27 -6.83
CA ASN A 53 0.69 8.30 -6.07
C ASN A 53 0.68 8.60 -4.56
N ALA A 54 1.30 9.72 -4.14
CA ALA A 54 1.35 10.09 -2.73
C ALA A 54 -0.03 10.54 -2.25
N ASN A 55 -0.51 9.94 -1.16
CA ASN A 55 -1.77 10.26 -0.51
C ASN A 55 -1.57 11.08 0.77
N ASN A 56 -0.37 11.58 1.06
CA ASN A 56 -0.05 12.22 2.34
C ASN A 56 0.20 13.73 2.22
N TRP A 57 -0.38 14.40 1.22
CA TRP A 57 -0.27 15.86 1.09
C TRP A 57 -1.15 16.56 2.12
N LYS A 58 -0.65 17.63 2.75
CA LYS A 58 -1.34 18.33 3.84
C LYS A 58 -1.62 19.80 3.53
N ILE A 59 -0.65 20.51 2.96
CA ILE A 59 -0.76 21.95 2.66
C ILE A 59 -0.22 22.19 1.26
N VAL A 60 -0.88 23.04 0.49
CA VAL A 60 -0.42 23.49 -0.83
C VAL A 60 -0.54 25.00 -0.99
N SER A 61 0.39 25.58 -1.73
CA SER A 61 0.37 27.01 -2.08
C SER A 61 0.87 27.21 -3.51
N ALA A 62 0.02 27.79 -4.34
CA ALA A 62 0.33 28.13 -5.72
C ALA A 62 0.82 29.60 -5.83
N GLY A 63 2.06 29.79 -6.30
CA GLY A 63 2.64 31.09 -6.66
C GLY A 63 2.46 31.39 -8.15
N THR A 64 3.12 32.40 -8.72
CA THR A 64 2.87 32.76 -10.14
C THR A 64 3.23 31.64 -11.12
N ASN A 65 4.40 31.03 -10.96
CA ASN A 65 4.86 29.95 -11.83
C ASN A 65 5.54 28.83 -11.05
N HIS A 66 5.29 28.75 -9.75
CA HIS A 66 5.81 27.69 -8.88
C HIS A 66 4.76 27.31 -7.84
N SER A 67 5.02 26.17 -7.21
CA SER A 67 4.13 25.52 -6.28
C SER A 67 4.94 25.07 -5.07
N LEU A 68 4.36 25.24 -3.88
CA LEU A 68 4.91 24.75 -2.62
C LEU A 68 3.91 23.80 -1.98
N ALA A 69 4.39 22.80 -1.27
CA ALA A 69 3.55 21.91 -0.50
C ALA A 69 4.26 21.38 0.76
N ILE A 70 3.45 20.95 1.73
CA ILE A 70 3.90 20.22 2.91
C ILE A 70 3.15 18.89 2.96
N LYS A 71 3.87 17.79 3.21
CA LYS A 71 3.29 16.47 3.48
C LYS A 71 2.96 16.29 4.97
N SER A 72 2.18 15.27 5.32
CA SER A 72 1.77 14.99 6.70
C SER A 72 2.95 14.70 7.64
N ASP A 73 4.06 14.19 7.10
CA ASP A 73 5.35 14.01 7.79
C ASP A 73 6.12 15.32 8.06
N GLY A 74 5.57 16.47 7.66
CA GLY A 74 6.14 17.79 7.87
C GLY A 74 7.29 18.16 6.93
N THR A 75 7.52 17.39 5.86
CA THR A 75 8.51 17.71 4.82
C THR A 75 8.02 18.80 3.86
N LEU A 76 8.93 19.67 3.40
CA LEU A 76 8.65 20.75 2.45
C LEU A 76 8.98 20.31 1.02
N TRP A 77 8.09 20.62 0.07
CA TRP A 77 8.25 20.29 -1.34
C TRP A 77 7.99 21.53 -2.20
N ALA A 78 8.71 21.65 -3.31
CA ALA A 78 8.55 22.74 -4.28
C ALA A 78 8.73 22.25 -5.73
N TRP A 79 8.02 22.87 -6.67
CA TRP A 79 8.18 22.63 -8.11
C TRP A 79 7.72 23.82 -8.96
N GLY A 80 8.04 23.80 -10.25
CA GLY A 80 7.78 24.85 -11.23
C GLY A 80 9.02 25.66 -11.59
N TYR A 81 8.85 26.97 -11.78
CA TYR A 81 9.89 27.89 -12.25
C TYR A 81 10.95 28.18 -11.18
N GLY A 82 12.22 27.89 -11.48
CA GLY A 82 13.35 27.99 -10.55
C GLY A 82 14.01 29.37 -10.45
N SER A 83 13.79 30.24 -11.44
CA SER A 83 14.48 31.53 -11.54
C SER A 83 14.33 32.37 -10.27
N ASN A 84 15.40 33.09 -9.91
CA ASN A 84 15.57 33.84 -8.64
C ASN A 84 15.63 32.95 -7.38
N GLY A 85 15.67 31.63 -7.51
CA GLY A 85 15.80 30.72 -6.38
C GLY A 85 14.48 30.44 -5.65
N ARG A 86 13.33 30.77 -6.24
CA ARG A 86 12.00 30.72 -5.58
C ARG A 86 11.55 29.31 -5.15
N LEU A 87 12.18 28.27 -5.67
CA LEU A 87 11.94 26.88 -5.26
C LEU A 87 12.68 26.48 -3.98
N GLY A 88 13.79 27.15 -3.63
CA GLY A 88 14.55 26.82 -2.42
C GLY A 88 15.50 25.63 -2.57
N THR A 89 15.76 25.16 -3.80
CA THR A 89 16.56 23.96 -4.11
C THR A 89 18.07 24.16 -4.04
N GLY A 90 18.54 25.37 -3.72
CA GLY A 90 19.95 25.75 -3.78
C GLY A 90 20.42 26.25 -5.15
N ASN A 91 19.59 26.17 -6.18
CA ASN A 91 19.88 26.67 -7.53
C ASN A 91 18.66 27.40 -8.13
N THR A 92 18.73 27.75 -9.41
CA THR A 92 17.65 28.46 -10.14
C THR A 92 16.99 27.61 -11.23
N THR A 93 17.16 26.28 -11.18
CA THR A 93 16.65 25.35 -12.19
C THR A 93 15.18 25.03 -11.95
N ASN A 94 14.39 24.93 -13.02
CA ASN A 94 12.98 24.52 -12.94
C ASN A 94 12.87 23.06 -12.48
N GLN A 95 11.78 22.73 -11.81
CA GLN A 95 11.45 21.36 -11.40
C GLN A 95 10.07 21.01 -11.95
N THR A 96 9.96 20.00 -12.81
CA THR A 96 8.67 19.60 -13.42
C THR A 96 7.88 18.61 -12.57
N SER A 97 8.48 18.08 -11.50
CA SER A 97 7.85 17.19 -10.51
C SER A 97 8.11 17.73 -9.10
N PRO A 98 7.28 17.40 -8.10
CA PRO A 98 7.53 17.78 -6.72
C PRO A 98 8.94 17.37 -6.25
N PHE A 99 9.71 18.34 -5.76
CA PHE A 99 11.07 18.14 -5.26
C PHE A 99 11.15 18.53 -3.78
N GLN A 100 11.70 17.65 -2.94
CA GLN A 100 11.82 17.91 -1.50
C GLN A 100 12.91 18.95 -1.19
N ILE A 101 12.60 19.92 -0.34
CA ILE A 101 13.50 21.01 0.04
C ILE A 101 14.11 20.74 1.41
N GLY A 102 15.38 20.32 1.40
CA GLY A 102 16.13 19.98 2.61
C GLY A 102 15.59 18.72 3.31
N THR A 103 16.09 18.47 4.52
CA THR A 103 15.77 17.27 5.32
C THR A 103 14.84 17.55 6.49
N GLY A 104 14.37 18.79 6.65
CA GLY A 104 13.49 19.17 7.76
C GLY A 104 12.09 18.57 7.65
N THR A 105 11.59 18.04 8.77
CA THR A 105 10.26 17.41 8.92
C THR A 105 9.33 18.23 9.84
N ASN A 106 9.63 19.52 10.01
CA ASN A 106 8.95 20.39 10.96
C ASN A 106 8.35 21.64 10.29
N TRP A 107 8.04 21.56 9.00
CA TRP A 107 7.35 22.64 8.28
C TRP A 107 5.86 22.64 8.62
N LYS A 108 5.30 23.82 8.87
CA LYS A 108 3.92 24.00 9.35
C LYS A 108 3.04 24.80 8.40
N HIS A 109 3.59 25.78 7.70
CA HIS A 109 2.85 26.64 6.78
C HIS A 109 3.74 27.11 5.64
N VAL A 110 3.18 27.28 4.44
CA VAL A 110 3.86 27.81 3.25
C VAL A 110 3.00 28.84 2.54
N SER A 111 3.64 29.83 1.93
CA SER A 111 2.99 30.77 1.03
C SER A 111 3.90 31.10 -0.14
N ALA A 112 3.42 30.82 -1.35
CA ALA A 112 4.11 31.10 -2.60
C ALA A 112 3.60 32.43 -3.18
N GLY A 113 4.50 33.41 -3.33
CA GLY A 113 4.21 34.71 -3.94
C GLY A 113 4.49 34.72 -5.44
N ASN A 114 4.79 35.90 -5.99
CA ASN A 114 5.15 36.01 -7.40
C ASN A 114 6.54 35.43 -7.69
N LEU A 115 7.57 35.95 -7.01
CA LEU A 115 8.98 35.61 -7.23
C LEU A 115 9.68 35.10 -5.96
N HIS A 116 8.96 34.97 -4.84
CA HIS A 116 9.48 34.56 -3.55
C HIS A 116 8.55 33.59 -2.83
N SER A 117 9.07 32.98 -1.78
CA SER A 117 8.43 31.96 -0.99
C SER A 117 8.65 32.24 0.49
N LEU A 118 7.61 32.03 1.29
CA LEU A 118 7.63 32.16 2.75
C LEU A 118 7.17 30.85 3.38
N ALA A 119 7.70 30.54 4.55
CA ALA A 119 7.25 29.41 5.33
C ALA A 119 7.39 29.64 6.84
N VAL A 120 6.62 28.88 7.61
CA VAL A 120 6.70 28.83 9.07
C VAL A 120 6.94 27.39 9.50
N LYS A 121 7.84 27.18 10.45
CA LYS A 121 8.07 25.87 11.08
C LYS A 121 7.20 25.68 12.32
N THR A 122 7.10 24.44 12.81
CA THR A 122 6.31 24.10 14.01
C THR A 122 6.81 24.79 15.27
N ASP A 123 8.09 25.14 15.33
CA ASP A 123 8.71 25.97 16.38
C ASP A 123 8.37 27.46 16.29
N GLY A 124 7.54 27.86 15.32
CA GLY A 124 7.08 29.23 15.10
C GLY A 124 8.14 30.16 14.49
N THR A 125 9.23 29.63 13.94
CA THR A 125 10.21 30.42 13.18
C THR A 125 9.72 30.72 11.76
N LEU A 126 10.05 31.92 11.26
CA LEU A 126 9.73 32.40 9.90
C LEU A 126 10.92 32.19 8.97
N TRP A 127 10.67 31.70 7.75
CA TRP A 127 11.67 31.43 6.73
C TRP A 127 11.25 32.05 5.40
N ALA A 128 12.22 32.55 4.63
CA ALA A 128 12.00 33.18 3.33
C ALA A 128 13.10 32.82 2.33
N TRP A 129 12.75 32.72 1.05
CA TRP A 129 13.69 32.51 -0.06
C TRP A 129 13.10 32.98 -1.40
N GLY A 130 13.94 33.03 -2.44
CA GLY A 130 13.60 33.54 -3.77
C GLY A 130 14.15 34.94 -4.00
N ASN A 131 13.39 35.77 -4.73
CA ASN A 131 13.79 37.12 -5.09
C ASN A 131 13.78 38.08 -3.89
N GLY A 132 14.91 38.73 -3.61
CA GLY A 132 15.10 39.67 -2.50
C GLY A 132 14.81 41.13 -2.83
N ALA A 133 14.58 41.47 -4.10
CA ALA A 133 14.28 42.84 -4.49
C ALA A 133 13.06 43.37 -3.71
N ASP A 134 13.05 44.68 -3.49
CA ASP A 134 12.03 45.40 -2.72
C ASP A 134 11.96 45.03 -1.23
N GLY A 135 12.84 44.15 -0.74
CA GLY A 135 12.89 43.74 0.66
C GLY A 135 11.85 42.69 1.05
N LYS A 136 11.11 42.09 0.10
CA LYS A 136 10.00 41.15 0.34
C LYS A 136 10.37 39.84 1.04
N LEU A 137 11.67 39.54 1.18
CA LEU A 137 12.15 38.43 2.01
C LEU A 137 12.26 38.78 3.50
N GLY A 138 12.33 40.07 3.86
CA GLY A 138 12.40 40.51 5.26
C GLY A 138 13.77 40.32 5.92
N LEU A 139 14.80 39.98 5.14
CA LEU A 139 16.16 39.64 5.60
C LEU A 139 17.07 40.86 5.80
N GLY A 140 16.56 42.09 5.63
CA GLY A 140 17.35 43.31 5.74
C GLY A 140 18.22 43.63 4.52
N THR A 141 18.10 42.85 3.43
CA THR A 141 18.91 42.99 2.21
C THR A 141 18.04 42.85 0.95
N SER A 142 18.59 43.22 -0.21
CA SER A 142 17.96 43.00 -1.53
C SER A 142 18.43 41.71 -2.23
N SER A 143 19.18 40.87 -1.53
CA SER A 143 19.82 39.68 -2.12
C SER A 143 18.80 38.57 -2.37
N ASN A 144 18.95 37.88 -3.51
CA ASN A 144 18.20 36.65 -3.76
C ASN A 144 18.79 35.50 -2.95
N TYR A 145 17.93 34.61 -2.45
CA TYR A 145 18.35 33.42 -1.71
C TYR A 145 17.74 32.17 -2.35
N SER A 146 18.57 31.24 -2.79
CA SER A 146 18.10 30.00 -3.44
C SER A 146 17.79 28.87 -2.46
N GLN A 147 17.91 29.10 -1.16
CA GLN A 147 17.53 28.16 -0.09
C GLN A 147 16.74 28.91 1.00
N PRO A 148 15.88 28.22 1.77
CA PRO A 148 15.20 28.82 2.92
C PRO A 148 16.17 29.47 3.91
N VAL A 149 15.95 30.75 4.23
CA VAL A 149 16.71 31.50 5.25
C VAL A 149 15.77 32.01 6.33
N GLN A 150 16.15 31.85 7.59
CA GLN A 150 15.35 32.32 8.73
C GLN A 150 15.29 33.85 8.77
N VAL A 151 14.09 34.40 8.95
CA VAL A 151 13.83 35.83 9.07
C VAL A 151 13.76 36.24 10.55
N GLY A 152 14.82 36.92 11.01
CA GLY A 152 14.94 37.35 12.40
C GLY A 152 15.01 36.17 13.38
N THR A 153 14.79 36.45 14.67
CA THR A 153 14.95 35.47 15.77
C THR A 153 13.64 35.11 16.48
N ALA A 154 12.51 35.66 16.04
CA ALA A 154 11.21 35.39 16.66
C ALA A 154 10.70 33.97 16.35
N THR A 155 10.08 33.35 17.35
CA THR A 155 9.58 31.96 17.34
C THR A 155 8.06 31.89 17.57
N ASN A 156 7.34 32.98 17.33
CA ASN A 156 5.91 33.09 17.56
C ASN A 156 5.12 33.46 16.30
N TRP A 157 5.67 33.15 15.12
CA TRP A 157 4.95 33.28 13.86
C TRP A 157 3.91 32.17 13.72
N LYS A 158 2.72 32.54 13.27
CA LYS A 158 1.58 31.65 13.08
C LYS A 158 1.35 31.33 11.59
N GLU A 159 1.34 32.36 10.75
CA GLU A 159 0.94 32.29 9.34
C GLU A 159 1.69 33.33 8.52
N VAL A 160 1.86 33.07 7.22
CA VAL A 160 2.50 33.97 6.24
C VAL A 160 1.64 34.10 4.99
N SER A 161 1.68 35.27 4.35
CA SER A 161 1.03 35.51 3.07
C SER A 161 1.99 36.28 2.16
N ALA A 162 2.35 35.67 1.02
CA ALA A 162 3.26 36.25 0.04
C ALA A 162 2.47 36.88 -1.13
N GLY A 163 2.67 38.19 -1.34
CA GLY A 163 2.07 38.95 -2.44
C GLY A 163 2.95 39.00 -3.68
N GLU A 164 2.73 40.00 -4.54
CA GLU A 164 3.60 40.22 -5.72
C GLU A 164 4.98 40.75 -5.31
N LYS A 165 5.02 41.79 -4.49
CA LYS A 165 6.24 42.50 -4.07
C LYS A 165 6.30 42.80 -2.57
N HIS A 166 5.34 42.31 -1.80
CA HIS A 166 5.31 42.45 -0.34
C HIS A 166 4.91 41.14 0.33
N SER A 167 5.05 41.13 1.64
CA SER A 167 4.81 39.98 2.49
C SER A 167 4.08 40.42 3.74
N LEU A 168 3.15 39.58 4.19
CA LEU A 168 2.46 39.71 5.47
C LEU A 168 2.74 38.48 6.34
N ALA A 169 2.75 38.67 7.65
CA ALA A 169 2.72 37.57 8.60
C ALA A 169 1.84 37.88 9.81
N LEU A 170 1.26 36.83 10.37
CA LEU A 170 0.46 36.84 11.58
C LEU A 170 1.24 36.14 12.69
N LYS A 171 1.34 36.76 13.87
CA LYS A 171 1.90 36.12 15.06
C LYS A 171 0.82 35.39 15.86
N THR A 172 1.25 34.51 16.76
CA THR A 172 0.34 33.77 17.66
C THR A 172 -0.40 34.66 18.64
N ASP A 173 0.13 35.85 18.92
CA ASP A 173 -0.54 36.90 19.71
C ASP A 173 -1.61 37.67 18.92
N GLY A 174 -1.84 37.31 17.66
CA GLY A 174 -2.86 37.92 16.79
C GLY A 174 -2.47 39.27 16.20
N THR A 175 -1.19 39.66 16.24
CA THR A 175 -0.68 40.88 15.58
C THR A 175 -0.24 40.63 14.13
N ILE A 176 -0.45 41.63 13.25
CA ILE A 176 -0.04 41.58 11.84
C ILE A 176 1.25 42.35 11.63
N TRP A 177 2.12 41.79 10.79
CA TRP A 177 3.40 42.36 10.37
C TRP A 177 3.48 42.39 8.85
N SER A 178 4.18 43.39 8.30
CA SER A 178 4.41 43.53 6.86
C SER A 178 5.81 43.99 6.54
N TRP A 179 6.27 43.63 5.34
CA TRP A 179 7.53 44.07 4.77
C TRP A 179 7.53 43.96 3.25
N GLY A 180 8.50 44.56 2.58
CA GLY A 180 8.63 44.62 1.13
C GLY A 180 8.36 46.00 0.53
N ASP A 181 7.80 45.99 -0.69
CA ASP A 181 7.47 47.18 -1.46
C ASP A 181 6.38 48.03 -0.80
N HIS A 182 6.60 49.34 -0.73
CA HIS A 182 5.67 50.32 -0.15
C HIS A 182 4.74 50.96 -1.19
N GLY A 183 4.96 50.68 -2.48
CA GLY A 183 4.11 51.12 -3.57
C GLY A 183 2.63 50.83 -3.31
N SER A 184 1.76 51.73 -3.77
CA SER A 184 0.30 51.62 -3.61
C SER A 184 -0.20 51.56 -2.15
N GLY A 185 0.66 51.73 -1.14
CA GLY A 185 0.26 51.66 0.27
C GLY A 185 0.04 50.25 0.81
N LYS A 186 0.43 49.19 0.08
CA LYS A 186 0.13 47.78 0.38
C LYS A 186 0.75 47.21 1.66
N LEU A 187 1.70 47.94 2.26
CA LEU A 187 2.22 47.65 3.60
C LEU A 187 1.32 48.14 4.73
N GLY A 188 0.45 49.12 4.51
CA GLY A 188 -0.49 49.61 5.54
C GLY A 188 0.18 50.32 6.74
N THR A 189 1.50 50.51 6.72
CA THR A 189 2.28 51.14 7.80
C THR A 189 2.14 52.66 7.84
N GLY A 190 1.51 53.27 6.84
CA GLY A 190 1.45 54.72 6.67
C GLY A 190 2.80 55.37 6.29
N THR A 191 3.84 54.57 5.99
CA THR A 191 5.17 55.06 5.58
C THR A 191 5.37 54.91 4.08
N ALA A 192 6.18 55.80 3.48
CA ALA A 192 6.49 55.82 2.05
C ALA A 192 7.88 55.22 1.74
N ASN A 193 8.33 54.24 2.52
CA ASN A 193 9.64 53.61 2.36
C ASN A 193 9.52 52.08 2.37
N TYR A 194 10.40 51.42 1.61
CA TYR A 194 10.58 49.97 1.68
C TYR A 194 10.81 49.51 3.12
N GLN A 195 10.18 48.38 3.47
CA GLN A 195 10.39 47.73 4.75
C GLN A 195 11.24 46.49 4.51
N TRP A 196 12.53 46.56 4.84
CA TRP A 196 13.49 45.47 4.58
C TRP A 196 13.40 44.32 5.59
N SER A 197 12.66 44.53 6.68
CA SER A 197 12.41 43.55 7.74
C SER A 197 10.97 43.66 8.23
N PRO A 198 10.40 42.57 8.80
CA PRO A 198 9.03 42.58 9.31
C PRO A 198 8.76 43.75 10.25
N SER A 199 7.73 44.54 9.95
CA SER A 199 7.27 45.67 10.77
C SER A 199 5.79 45.53 11.12
N GLN A 200 5.44 45.71 12.39
CA GLN A 200 4.06 45.59 12.86
C GLN A 200 3.16 46.67 12.24
N ILE A 201 1.93 46.29 11.85
CA ILE A 201 0.91 47.22 11.39
C ILE A 201 -0.16 47.40 12.47
N GLY A 202 -0.29 48.63 12.98
CA GLY A 202 -1.28 48.97 14.00
C GLY A 202 -1.05 48.27 15.34
N THR A 203 -2.03 48.37 16.25
CA THR A 203 -1.93 47.86 17.64
C THR A 203 -2.93 46.75 17.97
N ALA A 204 -3.81 46.39 17.02
CA ALA A 204 -4.80 45.33 17.23
C ALA A 204 -4.13 43.94 17.23
N ASN A 205 -4.68 43.05 18.06
CA ASN A 205 -4.14 41.72 18.35
C ASN A 205 -5.20 40.61 18.20
N ASN A 206 -6.29 40.89 17.49
CA ASN A 206 -7.41 39.97 17.29
C ASN A 206 -7.56 39.56 15.81
N TRP A 207 -6.47 39.64 15.04
CA TRP A 207 -6.44 39.21 13.65
C TRP A 207 -6.36 37.69 13.54
N ILE A 208 -7.11 37.12 12.59
CA ILE A 208 -7.21 35.66 12.43
C ILE A 208 -6.87 35.17 11.03
N GLN A 209 -6.87 36.06 10.02
CA GLN A 209 -6.49 35.75 8.65
C GLN A 209 -5.80 36.97 8.01
N ILE A 210 -4.82 36.72 7.15
CA ILE A 210 -4.10 37.74 6.36
C ILE A 210 -4.02 37.32 4.89
N VAL A 211 -4.13 38.29 3.98
CA VAL A 211 -4.01 38.06 2.54
C VAL A 211 -3.15 39.16 1.92
N ALA A 212 -1.97 38.78 1.44
CA ALA A 212 -1.12 39.61 0.60
C ALA A 212 -1.45 39.33 -0.87
N ALA A 213 -1.89 40.36 -1.57
CA ALA A 213 -2.34 40.29 -2.94
C ALA A 213 -1.28 40.92 -3.88
N ASP A 214 -1.68 41.39 -5.05
CA ASP A 214 -0.80 42.01 -6.03
C ASP A 214 -0.31 43.39 -5.53
N ASP A 215 -1.24 44.34 -5.41
CA ASP A 215 -0.98 45.71 -4.94
C ASP A 215 -1.85 46.13 -3.75
N HIS A 216 -2.50 45.17 -3.09
CA HIS A 216 -3.33 45.40 -1.91
C HIS A 216 -3.23 44.24 -0.92
N SER A 217 -3.82 44.46 0.24
CA SER A 217 -3.77 43.55 1.37
C SER A 217 -5.10 43.56 2.12
N LEU A 218 -5.49 42.40 2.63
CA LEU A 218 -6.69 42.25 3.47
C LEU A 218 -6.36 41.49 4.75
N ALA A 219 -7.17 41.73 5.76
CA ALA A 219 -7.15 40.96 6.99
C ALA A 219 -8.55 40.80 7.58
N LEU A 220 -8.77 39.68 8.25
CA LEU A 220 -10.00 39.35 8.97
C LEU A 220 -9.73 39.33 10.48
N LYS A 221 -10.62 39.95 11.25
CA LYS A 221 -10.59 39.89 12.71
C LYS A 221 -11.49 38.79 13.26
N SER A 222 -11.22 38.37 14.49
CA SER A 222 -12.06 37.40 15.23
C SER A 222 -13.47 37.90 15.52
N ASP A 223 -13.71 39.21 15.40
CA ASP A 223 -15.04 39.83 15.49
C ASP A 223 -15.83 39.76 14.17
N GLY A 224 -15.28 39.10 13.15
CA GLY A 224 -15.89 38.93 11.83
C GLY A 224 -15.83 40.16 10.94
N SER A 225 -15.03 41.18 11.26
CA SER A 225 -14.83 42.35 10.39
C SER A 225 -13.63 42.18 9.44
N ILE A 226 -13.81 42.62 8.18
CA ILE A 226 -12.76 42.66 7.15
C ILE A 226 -12.15 44.07 7.09
N TRP A 227 -10.83 44.12 6.94
CA TRP A 227 -10.07 45.35 6.73
C TRP A 227 -9.19 45.21 5.49
N ALA A 228 -9.06 46.28 4.72
CA ALA A 228 -8.33 46.31 3.46
C ALA A 228 -7.43 47.56 3.38
N TRP A 229 -6.32 47.47 2.65
CA TRP A 229 -5.44 48.61 2.35
C TRP A 229 -4.63 48.32 1.08
N GLY A 230 -4.00 49.33 0.50
CA GLY A 230 -3.30 49.25 -0.77
C GLY A 230 -4.07 49.92 -1.93
N SER A 231 -3.87 49.42 -3.15
CA SER A 231 -4.55 49.93 -4.36
C SER A 231 -6.07 49.73 -4.30
N GLY A 232 -6.81 50.82 -4.56
CA GLY A 232 -8.27 50.82 -4.65
C GLY A 232 -8.81 50.51 -6.05
N GLU A 233 -7.94 50.34 -7.05
CA GLU A 233 -8.37 50.18 -8.44
C GLU A 233 -9.34 49.00 -8.61
N HIS A 234 -10.26 49.15 -9.56
CA HIS A 234 -11.39 48.24 -9.77
C HIS A 234 -12.32 48.06 -8.56
N GLY A 235 -12.17 48.83 -7.48
CA GLY A 235 -12.96 48.66 -6.27
C GLY A 235 -12.56 47.44 -5.42
N ARG A 236 -11.37 46.87 -5.65
CA ARG A 236 -10.88 45.63 -5.01
C ARG A 236 -10.85 45.68 -3.47
N LEU A 237 -10.84 46.88 -2.88
CA LEU A 237 -10.91 47.12 -1.43
C LEU A 237 -12.34 47.07 -0.86
N GLY A 238 -13.39 47.22 -1.66
CA GLY A 238 -14.79 47.09 -1.18
C GLY A 238 -15.31 48.27 -0.36
N ILE A 239 -14.68 49.45 -0.48
CA ILE A 239 -14.94 50.65 0.35
C ILE A 239 -15.78 51.72 -0.36
N ASN A 240 -16.55 51.35 -1.38
CA ASN A 240 -17.40 52.24 -2.17
C ASN A 240 -16.66 53.39 -2.89
N ASN A 241 -15.40 53.17 -3.25
CA ASN A 241 -14.60 54.04 -4.10
C ASN A 241 -13.42 53.25 -4.67
N THR A 242 -12.58 53.89 -5.49
CA THR A 242 -11.38 53.28 -6.09
C THR A 242 -10.08 53.89 -5.57
N ASN A 243 -10.13 54.61 -4.45
CA ASN A 243 -8.97 55.33 -3.92
C ASN A 243 -8.02 54.38 -3.20
N GLN A 244 -6.72 54.61 -3.40
CA GLN A 244 -5.66 53.97 -2.64
C GLN A 244 -5.79 54.26 -1.13
N GLN A 245 -5.44 53.29 -0.30
CA GLN A 245 -5.45 53.40 1.16
C GLN A 245 -4.08 53.03 1.73
N ASN A 246 -3.37 54.00 2.32
CA ASN A 246 -2.04 53.78 2.90
C ASN A 246 -2.08 53.20 4.32
N ALA A 247 -3.27 53.10 4.90
CA ALA A 247 -3.54 52.53 6.21
C ALA A 247 -4.79 51.63 6.12
N MET A 248 -4.95 50.74 7.09
CA MET A 248 -6.08 49.81 7.16
C MET A 248 -7.42 50.56 7.21
N VAL A 249 -8.33 50.23 6.30
CA VAL A 249 -9.72 50.71 6.30
C VAL A 249 -10.69 49.53 6.39
N ARG A 250 -11.77 49.69 7.13
CA ARG A 250 -12.79 48.64 7.30
C ARG A 250 -13.65 48.52 6.03
N VAL A 251 -13.96 47.28 5.65
CA VAL A 251 -14.84 46.96 4.52
C VAL A 251 -16.27 46.81 5.02
N GLY A 252 -17.14 47.75 4.64
CA GLY A 252 -18.55 47.75 5.06
C GLY A 252 -18.75 47.82 6.59
N THR A 253 -19.93 47.38 7.03
CA THR A 253 -20.34 47.40 8.45
C THR A 253 -20.54 46.01 9.06
N ASP A 254 -20.44 44.96 8.26
CA ASP A 254 -20.75 43.58 8.63
C ASP A 254 -19.67 42.98 9.55
N ASN A 255 -20.10 42.03 10.39
CA ASN A 255 -19.29 41.35 11.41
C ASN A 255 -19.53 39.83 11.44
N ASP A 256 -20.07 39.28 10.36
CA ASP A 256 -20.36 37.86 10.20
C ASP A 256 -19.47 37.21 9.13
N TRP A 257 -18.37 37.86 8.73
CA TRP A 257 -17.38 37.29 7.82
C TRP A 257 -16.55 36.21 8.51
N VAL A 258 -16.32 35.11 7.81
CA VAL A 258 -15.53 33.97 8.31
C VAL A 258 -14.33 33.65 7.42
N MET A 259 -14.31 34.12 6.17
CA MET A 259 -13.17 33.92 5.26
C MET A 259 -13.10 35.06 4.25
N VAL A 260 -11.88 35.44 3.87
CA VAL A 260 -11.64 36.39 2.77
C VAL A 260 -10.54 35.86 1.86
N SER A 261 -10.65 36.09 0.55
CA SER A 261 -9.61 35.73 -0.43
C SER A 261 -9.50 36.78 -1.53
N THR A 262 -8.28 37.12 -1.90
CA THR A 262 -7.99 38.03 -3.02
C THR A 262 -6.61 37.73 -3.61
N LYS A 263 -6.38 38.11 -4.86
CA LYS A 263 -5.06 38.05 -5.51
C LYS A 263 -4.76 39.30 -6.31
N ASP A 264 -5.45 39.53 -7.42
CA ASP A 264 -5.18 40.71 -8.26
C ASP A 264 -6.24 41.79 -8.01
N SER A 265 -7.45 41.61 -8.53
CA SER A 265 -8.35 42.74 -8.81
C SER A 265 -9.81 42.49 -8.43
N HIS A 266 -10.07 41.37 -7.77
CA HIS A 266 -11.32 41.08 -7.09
C HIS A 266 -11.05 40.42 -5.74
N THR A 267 -12.08 40.43 -4.92
CA THR A 267 -12.08 39.83 -3.60
C THR A 267 -13.33 38.99 -3.45
N LEU A 268 -13.16 37.82 -2.85
CA LEU A 268 -14.23 36.94 -2.40
C LEU A 268 -14.25 36.94 -0.87
N ALA A 269 -15.44 36.81 -0.30
CA ALA A 269 -15.61 36.62 1.13
C ALA A 269 -16.77 35.65 1.42
N LEU A 270 -16.65 34.94 2.54
CA LEU A 270 -17.66 33.99 3.02
C LEU A 270 -18.23 34.49 4.34
N LYS A 271 -19.55 34.42 4.50
CA LYS A 271 -20.22 34.69 5.77
C LYS A 271 -20.47 33.42 6.58
N SER A 272 -20.67 33.57 7.89
CA SER A 272 -20.92 32.45 8.82
C SER A 272 -22.21 31.65 8.53
N ASN A 273 -23.10 32.19 7.68
CA ASN A 273 -24.29 31.50 7.18
C ASN A 273 -24.04 30.72 5.87
N GLY A 274 -22.79 30.61 5.43
CA GLY A 274 -22.37 29.89 4.22
C GLY A 274 -22.68 30.60 2.89
N THR A 275 -23.05 31.89 2.93
CA THR A 275 -23.25 32.68 1.70
C THR A 275 -21.93 33.23 1.14
N LEU A 276 -21.78 33.14 -0.18
CA LEU A 276 -20.64 33.64 -0.94
C LEU A 276 -20.85 35.10 -1.36
N TRP A 277 -19.83 35.94 -1.18
CA TRP A 277 -19.84 37.35 -1.56
C TRP A 277 -18.59 37.71 -2.35
N GLY A 278 -18.67 38.75 -3.18
CA GLY A 278 -17.52 39.28 -3.89
C GLY A 278 -17.66 40.73 -4.31
N TRP A 279 -16.51 41.35 -4.63
CA TRP A 279 -16.41 42.72 -5.14
C TRP A 279 -15.10 42.91 -5.91
N GLY A 280 -14.96 44.02 -6.63
CA GLY A 280 -13.85 44.29 -7.54
C GLY A 280 -14.28 44.20 -9.01
N ARG A 281 -13.37 43.75 -9.89
CA ARG A 281 -13.66 43.66 -11.34
C ARG A 281 -14.68 42.56 -11.65
N SER A 282 -15.70 42.91 -12.43
CA SER A 282 -16.94 42.12 -12.51
C SER A 282 -16.86 40.81 -13.31
N SER A 283 -15.95 40.71 -14.28
CA SER A 283 -15.78 39.50 -15.12
C SER A 283 -15.30 38.25 -14.35
N ARG A 284 -15.00 38.38 -13.06
CA ARG A 284 -14.45 37.32 -12.19
C ARG A 284 -15.21 37.15 -10.87
N LEU A 285 -16.36 37.79 -10.75
CA LEU A 285 -17.22 37.71 -9.55
C LEU A 285 -18.20 36.55 -9.57
N GLY A 286 -18.59 36.01 -10.73
CA GLY A 286 -19.51 34.87 -10.79
C GLY A 286 -20.99 35.25 -10.64
N ASN A 287 -21.34 36.53 -10.79
CA ASN A 287 -22.72 37.02 -10.71
C ASN A 287 -23.37 37.26 -12.09
N GLY A 288 -22.70 36.90 -13.18
CA GLY A 288 -23.16 37.13 -14.56
C GLY A 288 -23.18 38.59 -15.03
N ASN A 289 -22.91 39.56 -14.15
CA ASN A 289 -22.91 40.97 -14.51
C ASN A 289 -21.50 41.41 -14.92
N LEU A 290 -21.32 41.74 -16.20
CA LEU A 290 -20.04 42.21 -16.74
C LEU A 290 -19.90 43.74 -16.75
N ALA A 291 -20.97 44.48 -16.45
CA ALA A 291 -21.02 45.93 -16.57
C ALA A 291 -20.60 46.63 -15.27
N GLY A 292 -19.50 47.39 -15.33
CA GLY A 292 -19.01 48.24 -14.23
C GLY A 292 -18.46 47.45 -13.06
N ASN A 293 -17.37 47.90 -12.44
CA ASN A 293 -16.78 47.21 -11.29
C ASN A 293 -17.65 47.32 -10.04
N GLN A 294 -17.63 46.30 -9.18
CA GLN A 294 -18.35 46.30 -7.91
C GLN A 294 -17.48 46.92 -6.83
N LEU A 295 -17.87 48.10 -6.33
CA LEU A 295 -17.08 48.85 -5.35
C LEU A 295 -17.38 48.47 -3.89
N THR A 296 -18.40 47.66 -3.66
CA THR A 296 -18.85 47.17 -2.34
C THR A 296 -19.16 45.69 -2.41
N PRO A 297 -19.07 44.94 -1.29
CA PRO A 297 -19.46 43.54 -1.24
C PRO A 297 -20.88 43.30 -1.76
N ILE A 298 -21.03 42.32 -2.65
CA ILE A 298 -22.33 41.82 -3.13
C ILE A 298 -22.39 40.30 -2.99
N GLN A 299 -23.58 39.76 -2.72
CA GLN A 299 -23.77 38.31 -2.66
C GLN A 299 -23.70 37.71 -4.07
N ILE A 300 -23.06 36.55 -4.20
CA ILE A 300 -22.95 35.78 -5.44
C ILE A 300 -23.86 34.55 -5.33
N GLY A 301 -24.91 34.52 -6.14
CA GLY A 301 -25.92 33.45 -6.11
C GLY A 301 -26.73 33.38 -4.80
N THR A 302 -27.47 32.28 -4.63
CA THR A 302 -28.38 32.08 -3.49
C THR A 302 -27.94 30.95 -2.56
N ASP A 303 -26.89 30.22 -2.92
CA ASP A 303 -26.42 29.05 -2.19
C ASP A 303 -25.84 29.44 -0.82
N THR A 304 -26.01 28.54 0.16
CA THR A 304 -25.68 28.76 1.59
C THR A 304 -24.79 27.65 2.17
N ASP A 305 -24.27 26.78 1.31
CA ASP A 305 -23.46 25.62 1.67
C ASP A 305 -21.99 25.78 1.27
N TRP A 306 -21.54 27.00 0.95
CA TRP A 306 -20.13 27.29 0.69
C TRP A 306 -19.32 27.20 1.98
N ILE A 307 -18.17 26.52 1.93
CA ILE A 307 -17.28 26.32 3.10
C ILE A 307 -15.86 26.84 2.88
N PHE A 308 -15.45 27.02 1.61
CA PHE A 308 -14.11 27.47 1.27
C PHE A 308 -14.12 28.30 0.00
N ILE A 309 -13.25 29.32 -0.07
CA ILE A 309 -13.10 30.22 -1.22
C ILE A 309 -11.62 30.46 -1.53
N ASN A 310 -11.29 30.58 -2.81
CA ASN A 310 -9.96 30.98 -3.27
C ASN A 310 -10.06 31.82 -4.55
N ALA A 311 -9.56 33.05 -4.49
CA ALA A 311 -9.44 33.91 -5.65
C ALA A 311 -8.09 33.63 -6.35
N GLY A 312 -8.10 33.48 -7.67
CA GLY A 312 -6.91 33.56 -8.52
C GLY A 312 -6.73 34.99 -9.08
N SER A 313 -5.79 35.19 -10.00
CA SER A 313 -5.57 36.51 -10.63
C SER A 313 -6.75 37.00 -11.47
N SER A 314 -7.31 36.12 -12.28
CA SER A 314 -8.46 36.44 -13.14
C SER A 314 -9.66 35.52 -12.94
N PHE A 315 -9.57 34.54 -12.05
CA PHE A 315 -10.56 33.48 -11.87
C PHE A 315 -10.81 33.24 -10.37
N SER A 316 -11.75 32.38 -10.06
CA SER A 316 -12.23 32.11 -8.72
C SER A 316 -12.57 30.65 -8.56
N HIS A 317 -12.31 30.12 -7.37
CA HIS A 317 -12.70 28.80 -6.94
C HIS A 317 -13.44 28.85 -5.60
N ALA A 318 -14.36 27.93 -5.39
CA ALA A 318 -14.98 27.70 -4.11
C ALA A 318 -15.38 26.24 -3.92
N ILE A 319 -15.50 25.81 -2.67
CA ILE A 319 -15.88 24.44 -2.32
C ILE A 319 -17.15 24.50 -1.47
N LYS A 320 -18.10 23.62 -1.79
CA LYS A 320 -19.34 23.42 -1.01
C LYS A 320 -19.15 22.37 0.09
N SER A 321 -20.06 22.31 1.05
CA SER A 321 -19.98 21.42 2.21
C SER A 321 -19.96 19.93 1.85
N ASN A 322 -20.41 19.57 0.65
CA ASN A 322 -20.32 18.22 0.10
C ASN A 322 -18.97 17.90 -0.58
N GLY A 323 -17.99 18.82 -0.51
CA GLY A 323 -16.66 18.68 -1.12
C GLY A 323 -16.60 19.02 -2.61
N THR A 324 -17.71 19.36 -3.27
CA THR A 324 -17.67 19.71 -4.70
C THR A 324 -16.91 21.01 -4.93
N LEU A 325 -16.01 21.00 -5.91
CA LEU A 325 -15.25 22.17 -6.35
C LEU A 325 -16.03 22.92 -7.43
N TRP A 326 -16.06 24.25 -7.34
CA TRP A 326 -16.71 25.14 -8.30
C TRP A 326 -15.73 26.22 -8.75
N ALA A 327 -15.81 26.61 -10.01
CA ALA A 327 -14.93 27.60 -10.63
C ALA A 327 -15.71 28.63 -11.45
N TRP A 328 -15.17 29.84 -11.59
CA TRP A 328 -15.67 30.87 -12.50
C TRP A 328 -14.60 31.94 -12.80
N GLY A 329 -14.85 32.76 -13.81
CA GLY A 329 -13.98 33.77 -14.39
C GLY A 329 -13.50 33.39 -15.80
N PRO A 330 -12.61 34.21 -16.39
CA PRO A 330 -11.86 33.84 -17.58
C PRO A 330 -11.20 32.46 -17.52
N GLY A 331 -11.40 31.65 -18.56
CA GLY A 331 -11.00 30.24 -18.62
C GLY A 331 -9.68 29.95 -19.33
N SER A 332 -8.99 30.98 -19.81
CA SER A 332 -7.74 30.81 -20.56
C SER A 332 -6.72 29.97 -19.80
N SER A 333 -5.99 29.12 -20.53
CA SER A 333 -5.01 28.18 -19.97
C SER A 333 -5.57 27.06 -19.08
N GLY A 334 -6.90 26.85 -19.07
CA GLY A 334 -7.52 25.70 -18.38
C GLY A 334 -7.67 25.89 -16.87
N VAL A 335 -7.56 27.13 -16.39
CA VAL A 335 -7.52 27.48 -14.95
C VAL A 335 -8.76 27.14 -14.17
N LEU A 336 -9.90 26.94 -14.84
CA LEU A 336 -11.16 26.57 -14.21
C LEU A 336 -11.27 25.05 -13.98
N GLY A 337 -10.45 24.23 -14.64
CA GLY A 337 -10.50 22.78 -14.49
C GLY A 337 -11.73 22.11 -15.13
N THR A 338 -12.50 22.82 -15.95
CA THR A 338 -13.77 22.36 -16.56
C THR A 338 -13.59 21.40 -17.74
N GLY A 339 -12.35 21.09 -18.13
CA GLY A 339 -12.02 20.30 -19.32
C GLY A 339 -11.90 21.12 -20.60
N ASP A 340 -12.16 22.42 -20.54
CA ASP A 340 -12.04 23.36 -21.65
C ASP A 340 -11.34 24.67 -21.22
N THR A 341 -11.26 25.65 -22.13
CA THR A 341 -10.68 26.97 -21.86
C THR A 341 -11.72 28.08 -21.97
N ASN A 342 -13.00 27.75 -21.80
CA ASN A 342 -14.10 28.70 -21.96
C ASN A 342 -14.25 29.57 -20.71
N ASP A 343 -14.60 30.84 -20.91
CA ASP A 343 -14.93 31.73 -19.80
C ASP A 343 -16.26 31.32 -19.15
N GLN A 344 -16.33 31.42 -17.82
CA GLN A 344 -17.54 31.10 -17.05
C GLN A 344 -17.87 32.25 -16.12
N TYR A 345 -19.01 32.90 -16.30
CA TYR A 345 -19.37 34.09 -15.50
C TYR A 345 -20.33 33.79 -14.34
N TYR A 346 -20.59 32.51 -14.10
CA TYR A 346 -21.30 31.96 -12.96
C TYR A 346 -20.51 30.76 -12.40
N PRO A 347 -20.62 30.43 -11.10
CA PRO A 347 -20.05 29.22 -10.56
C PRO A 347 -20.50 27.99 -11.36
N ILE A 348 -19.53 27.23 -11.87
CA ILE A 348 -19.74 25.92 -12.50
C ILE A 348 -18.96 24.85 -11.74
N GLN A 349 -19.54 23.67 -11.59
CA GLN A 349 -18.88 22.55 -10.91
C GLN A 349 -17.71 22.01 -11.75
N VAL A 350 -16.61 21.68 -11.06
CA VAL A 350 -15.37 21.15 -11.63
C VAL A 350 -15.30 19.65 -11.38
N GLY A 351 -15.65 18.85 -12.39
CA GLY A 351 -15.63 17.39 -12.31
C GLY A 351 -16.52 16.81 -11.21
N THR A 352 -16.26 15.55 -10.85
CA THR A 352 -17.03 14.78 -9.85
C THR A 352 -16.25 14.50 -8.57
N ASN A 353 -14.94 14.77 -8.55
CA ASN A 353 -14.09 14.57 -7.38
C ASN A 353 -14.45 15.53 -6.25
N THR A 354 -14.18 15.10 -5.01
CA THR A 354 -14.38 15.90 -3.81
C THR A 354 -13.06 16.44 -3.26
N TYR A 355 -13.06 17.71 -2.88
CA TYR A 355 -11.90 18.47 -2.45
C TYR A 355 -12.14 19.08 -1.07
N SER A 356 -11.08 19.15 -0.27
CA SER A 356 -11.10 19.85 1.02
C SER A 356 -10.51 21.25 0.89
N TYR A 357 -9.54 21.43 0.00
CA TYR A 357 -8.76 22.66 -0.10
C TYR A 357 -8.35 22.93 -1.55
N ILE A 358 -8.26 24.22 -1.90
CA ILE A 358 -7.72 24.67 -3.19
C ILE A 358 -6.86 25.91 -3.03
N SER A 359 -5.72 25.94 -3.72
CA SER A 359 -4.86 27.11 -3.84
C SER A 359 -4.74 27.52 -5.31
N SER A 360 -5.09 28.76 -5.59
CA SER A 360 -5.00 29.38 -6.91
C SER A 360 -3.86 30.40 -6.97
N ALA A 361 -3.13 30.34 -8.09
CA ALA A 361 -1.96 31.14 -8.34
C ALA A 361 -2.28 32.61 -8.69
N PHE A 362 -1.26 33.46 -8.57
CA PHE A 362 -1.16 34.71 -9.33
C PHE A 362 -1.07 34.44 -10.85
N GLY A 363 -0.41 33.35 -11.21
CA GLY A 363 -0.40 32.83 -12.56
C GLY A 363 -1.67 32.06 -12.87
N TYR A 364 -1.63 31.34 -13.98
CA TYR A 364 -2.78 30.62 -14.49
C TYR A 364 -2.73 29.13 -14.07
N HIS A 365 -2.57 28.79 -12.78
CA HIS A 365 -2.69 27.41 -12.31
C HIS A 365 -3.31 27.28 -10.91
N SER A 366 -3.79 26.07 -10.60
CA SER A 366 -4.40 25.73 -9.31
C SER A 366 -3.91 24.37 -8.80
N LEU A 367 -3.85 24.24 -7.47
CA LEU A 367 -3.54 23.01 -6.74
C LEU A 367 -4.71 22.70 -5.82
N ALA A 368 -5.22 21.47 -5.85
CA ALA A 368 -6.34 21.04 -5.02
C ALA A 368 -5.97 19.79 -4.22
N LEU A 369 -6.39 19.73 -2.97
CA LEU A 369 -6.26 18.55 -2.12
C LEU A 369 -7.60 17.84 -2.04
N SER A 370 -7.61 16.52 -2.23
CA SER A 370 -8.81 15.72 -2.05
C SER A 370 -9.33 15.85 -0.61
N SER A 371 -10.64 15.64 -0.43
CA SER A 371 -11.17 15.39 0.91
C SER A 371 -10.53 14.14 1.53
N GLU A 372 -10.43 14.06 2.88
CA GLU A 372 -10.00 12.82 3.53
C GLU A 372 -10.94 11.68 3.11
N LEU A 373 -10.37 10.56 2.70
CA LEU A 373 -11.13 9.36 2.34
C LEU A 373 -11.68 8.72 3.63
N THR A 374 -12.90 9.08 4.01
CA THR A 374 -13.68 8.33 5.01
C THR A 374 -14.25 7.07 4.39
N CYS A 375 -14.56 6.05 5.19
CA CYS A 375 -15.30 4.87 4.72
C CYS A 375 -16.48 5.27 3.82
N PRO A 376 -16.70 4.58 2.70
CA PRO A 376 -17.86 4.85 1.85
C PRO A 376 -19.17 4.79 2.64
N THR A 377 -19.98 5.84 2.51
CA THR A 377 -21.31 5.93 3.13
C THR A 377 -22.42 5.36 2.23
N SER A 378 -22.05 4.78 1.09
CA SER A 378 -22.93 4.18 0.09
C SER A 378 -22.45 2.77 -0.26
N ASN A 379 -23.14 2.11 -1.20
CA ASN A 379 -22.70 0.83 -1.74
C ASN A 379 -21.28 0.94 -2.33
N VAL A 380 -20.50 -0.11 -2.14
CA VAL A 380 -19.16 -0.30 -2.69
C VAL A 380 -19.24 -1.42 -3.71
N SER A 381 -18.80 -1.16 -4.94
CA SER A 381 -18.72 -2.16 -6.01
C SER A 381 -17.27 -2.26 -6.47
N LEU A 382 -16.69 -3.45 -6.36
CA LEU A 382 -15.32 -3.75 -6.72
C LEU A 382 -15.36 -4.81 -7.83
N THR A 383 -14.90 -4.42 -9.01
CA THR A 383 -15.07 -5.19 -10.25
C THR A 383 -13.78 -5.74 -10.85
N SER A 384 -12.64 -5.50 -10.19
CA SER A 384 -11.32 -5.97 -10.60
C SER A 384 -10.37 -6.05 -9.41
N GLN A 385 -9.25 -6.78 -9.55
CA GLN A 385 -8.23 -6.85 -8.50
C GLN A 385 -7.62 -5.47 -8.22
N ALA A 386 -7.38 -4.66 -9.26
CA ALA A 386 -6.84 -3.31 -9.11
C ALA A 386 -7.75 -2.39 -8.28
N GLU A 387 -9.08 -2.55 -8.37
CA GLU A 387 -10.02 -1.79 -7.55
C GLU A 387 -9.99 -2.24 -6.09
N ILE A 388 -9.81 -3.54 -5.81
CA ILE A 388 -9.63 -4.07 -4.45
C ILE A 388 -8.32 -3.54 -3.83
N ASP A 389 -7.21 -3.60 -4.58
CA ASP A 389 -5.91 -3.10 -4.14
C ASP A 389 -5.95 -1.58 -3.89
N SER A 390 -6.62 -0.85 -4.78
CA SER A 390 -6.83 0.60 -4.62
C SER A 390 -7.71 0.88 -3.42
N PHE A 391 -8.76 0.10 -3.16
CA PHE A 391 -9.61 0.25 -1.99
C PHE A 391 -8.81 0.05 -0.70
N GLY A 392 -8.02 -1.02 -0.61
CA GLY A 392 -7.16 -1.27 0.54
C GLY A 392 -6.13 -0.17 0.77
N THR A 393 -5.62 0.46 -0.30
CA THR A 393 -4.66 1.57 -0.22
C THR A 393 -5.32 2.91 0.13
N ASP A 394 -6.49 3.19 -0.42
CA ASP A 394 -7.21 4.44 -0.28
C ASP A 394 -8.00 4.51 1.04
N TYR A 395 -8.46 3.36 1.55
CA TYR A 395 -9.29 3.23 2.75
C TYR A 395 -8.64 2.35 3.82
N GLN A 396 -7.32 2.49 4.05
CA GLN A 396 -6.52 1.70 5.02
C GLN A 396 -7.05 1.71 6.46
N HIS A 397 -7.88 2.68 6.84
CA HIS A 397 -8.48 2.77 8.17
C HIS A 397 -9.98 2.50 8.16
N CYS A 398 -10.52 2.06 7.02
CA CYS A 398 -11.94 1.78 6.93
C CYS A 398 -12.26 0.45 7.59
N THR A 399 -13.15 0.48 8.58
CA THR A 399 -13.60 -0.69 9.33
C THR A 399 -15.08 -1.02 9.12
N ALA A 400 -15.84 -0.14 8.47
CA ALA A 400 -17.29 -0.30 8.31
C ALA A 400 -17.79 0.23 6.98
N ILE A 401 -18.52 -0.60 6.23
CA ILE A 401 -19.23 -0.21 5.00
C ILE A 401 -20.70 0.04 5.35
N VAL A 402 -21.20 1.23 5.08
CA VAL A 402 -22.59 1.62 5.41
C VAL A 402 -23.60 1.07 4.38
N GLY A 403 -23.17 0.81 3.14
CA GLY A 403 -23.98 0.18 2.10
C GLY A 403 -23.68 -1.31 1.91
N ASN A 404 -24.05 -1.82 0.75
CA ASN A 404 -23.70 -3.17 0.29
C ASN A 404 -22.23 -3.20 -0.16
N LEU A 405 -21.57 -4.34 0.02
CA LEU A 405 -20.29 -4.66 -0.61
C LEU A 405 -20.55 -5.66 -1.75
N PHE A 406 -20.37 -5.19 -2.98
CA PHE A 406 -20.47 -5.99 -4.20
C PHE A 406 -19.08 -6.29 -4.75
N ILE A 407 -18.77 -7.55 -4.98
CA ILE A 407 -17.51 -8.02 -5.57
C ILE A 407 -17.86 -8.87 -6.79
N SER A 408 -17.35 -8.50 -7.97
CA SER A 408 -17.58 -9.28 -9.19
C SER A 408 -16.52 -9.08 -10.26
N GLY A 409 -15.90 -10.14 -10.73
CA GLY A 409 -14.85 -10.05 -11.75
C GLY A 409 -13.93 -11.26 -11.71
N ASP A 410 -13.57 -11.75 -12.89
CA ASP A 410 -12.79 -12.99 -13.02
C ASP A 410 -11.30 -12.78 -12.71
N ASP A 411 -10.77 -11.56 -12.81
CA ASP A 411 -9.36 -11.26 -12.47
C ASP A 411 -9.11 -11.18 -10.96
N ILE A 412 -10.16 -11.24 -10.14
CA ILE A 412 -10.08 -11.14 -8.68
C ILE A 412 -9.61 -12.47 -8.10
N THR A 413 -8.48 -12.43 -7.38
CA THR A 413 -7.88 -13.60 -6.72
C THR A 413 -7.57 -13.38 -5.25
N ASP A 414 -7.50 -12.13 -4.80
CA ASP A 414 -7.06 -11.75 -3.46
C ASP A 414 -7.97 -10.68 -2.84
N LEU A 415 -8.61 -11.00 -1.72
CA LEU A 415 -9.42 -10.05 -0.94
C LEU A 415 -8.69 -9.51 0.30
N THR A 416 -7.42 -9.86 0.54
CA THR A 416 -6.64 -9.39 1.70
C THR A 416 -6.54 -7.86 1.83
N PRO A 417 -6.60 -7.04 0.75
CA PRO A 417 -6.70 -5.59 0.90
C PRO A 417 -7.97 -5.12 1.64
N LEU A 418 -9.00 -5.96 1.77
CA LEU A 418 -10.23 -5.70 2.53
C LEU A 418 -10.15 -6.11 4.01
N SER A 419 -8.98 -6.57 4.49
CA SER A 419 -8.78 -7.11 5.85
C SER A 419 -9.12 -6.15 6.99
N ASN A 420 -9.16 -4.84 6.75
CA ASN A 420 -9.55 -3.87 7.78
C ASN A 420 -11.07 -3.81 8.01
N ILE A 421 -11.89 -4.37 7.12
CA ILE A 421 -13.35 -4.33 7.24
C ILE A 421 -13.84 -5.26 8.34
N ILE A 422 -14.60 -4.70 9.28
CA ILE A 422 -15.16 -5.40 10.45
C ILE A 422 -16.68 -5.55 10.32
N SER A 423 -17.36 -4.61 9.63
CA SER A 423 -18.82 -4.63 9.51
C SER A 423 -19.32 -4.14 8.15
N ILE A 424 -20.41 -4.74 7.69
CA ILE A 424 -21.13 -4.38 6.46
C ILE A 424 -22.60 -4.18 6.83
N ALA A 425 -23.12 -2.96 6.72
CA ALA A 425 -24.52 -2.71 7.03
C ALA A 425 -25.47 -3.22 5.92
N GLY A 426 -24.99 -3.28 4.68
CA GLY A 426 -25.74 -3.87 3.57
C GLY A 426 -25.51 -5.36 3.38
N ASP A 427 -25.73 -5.83 2.15
CA ASP A 427 -25.41 -7.18 1.72
C ASP A 427 -23.90 -7.34 1.50
N LEU A 428 -23.38 -8.52 1.83
CA LEU A 428 -22.16 -9.05 1.23
C LEU A 428 -22.56 -9.84 -0.01
N HIS A 429 -22.25 -9.31 -1.20
CA HIS A 429 -22.61 -9.92 -2.47
C HIS A 429 -21.34 -10.19 -3.27
N ILE A 430 -21.02 -11.46 -3.51
CA ILE A 430 -19.90 -11.89 -4.35
C ILE A 430 -20.45 -12.73 -5.51
N GLU A 431 -20.22 -12.29 -6.74
CA GLU A 431 -20.76 -12.94 -7.93
C GLU A 431 -19.79 -12.99 -9.11
N ASN A 432 -19.85 -14.04 -9.93
CA ASN A 432 -19.12 -14.13 -11.21
C ASN A 432 -17.61 -13.81 -11.06
N SER A 433 -16.95 -14.50 -10.12
CA SER A 433 -15.51 -14.39 -9.89
C SER A 433 -14.88 -15.77 -10.02
N GLU A 434 -14.57 -16.17 -11.25
CA GLU A 434 -14.08 -17.52 -11.55
C GLU A 434 -12.79 -17.86 -10.82
N ASN A 435 -11.83 -16.93 -10.70
CA ASN A 435 -10.52 -17.22 -10.10
C ASN A 435 -10.45 -17.07 -8.57
N LEU A 436 -11.56 -16.70 -7.93
CA LEU A 436 -11.62 -16.54 -6.46
C LEU A 436 -11.78 -17.91 -5.79
N THR A 437 -10.75 -18.35 -5.06
CA THR A 437 -10.70 -19.69 -4.43
C THR A 437 -11.03 -19.69 -2.94
N THR A 438 -10.91 -18.53 -2.29
CA THR A 438 -11.13 -18.30 -0.85
C THR A 438 -11.71 -16.90 -0.61
N LEU A 439 -12.31 -16.69 0.57
CA LEU A 439 -12.76 -15.37 1.04
C LEU A 439 -11.78 -14.74 2.05
N GLU A 440 -10.53 -15.23 2.11
CA GLU A 440 -9.48 -14.64 2.96
C GLU A 440 -9.29 -13.16 2.67
N GLY A 441 -9.30 -12.36 3.73
CA GLY A 441 -9.44 -10.91 3.65
C GLY A 441 -10.76 -10.40 4.23
N LEU A 442 -11.79 -11.25 4.31
CA LEU A 442 -13.04 -10.94 5.03
C LEU A 442 -13.09 -11.54 6.44
N ASN A 443 -11.98 -12.13 6.91
CA ASN A 443 -11.88 -12.82 8.20
C ASN A 443 -12.28 -11.96 9.41
N ASN A 444 -12.10 -10.63 9.33
CA ASN A 444 -12.41 -9.72 10.42
C ASN A 444 -13.87 -9.26 10.44
N VAL A 445 -14.65 -9.60 9.40
CA VAL A 445 -16.07 -9.25 9.32
C VAL A 445 -16.84 -10.06 10.35
N ASN A 446 -17.45 -9.38 11.32
CA ASN A 446 -18.24 -10.01 12.38
C ASN A 446 -19.72 -9.62 12.39
N SER A 447 -20.11 -8.65 11.55
CA SER A 447 -21.50 -8.19 11.47
C SER A 447 -21.88 -7.84 10.02
N ILE A 448 -22.97 -8.47 9.55
CA ILE A 448 -23.61 -8.18 8.26
C ILE A 448 -25.09 -7.93 8.53
N THR A 449 -25.58 -6.69 8.39
CA THR A 449 -26.97 -6.38 8.80
C THR A 449 -28.03 -6.65 7.75
N SER A 450 -27.65 -7.10 6.55
CA SER A 450 -28.58 -7.61 5.52
C SER A 450 -28.29 -9.09 5.23
N GLY A 451 -27.92 -9.47 4.01
CA GLY A 451 -27.71 -10.86 3.60
C GLY A 451 -26.31 -11.20 3.10
N ILE A 452 -26.06 -12.50 2.97
CA ILE A 452 -24.89 -13.06 2.27
C ILE A 452 -25.40 -13.64 0.96
N ILE A 453 -24.80 -13.21 -0.16
CA ILE A 453 -25.12 -13.67 -1.50
C ILE A 453 -23.82 -14.12 -2.16
N LEU A 454 -23.71 -15.43 -2.41
CA LEU A 454 -22.61 -16.06 -3.13
C LEU A 454 -23.16 -16.73 -4.38
N TYR A 455 -22.79 -16.21 -5.55
CA TYR A 455 -23.41 -16.61 -6.81
C TYR A 455 -22.35 -16.89 -7.89
N ASN A 456 -22.37 -18.09 -8.47
CA ASN A 456 -21.49 -18.44 -9.59
C ASN A 456 -20.00 -18.23 -9.27
N LEU A 457 -19.52 -18.97 -8.26
CA LEU A 457 -18.14 -18.94 -7.78
C LEU A 457 -17.52 -20.34 -7.93
N PRO A 458 -17.20 -20.76 -9.18
CA PRO A 458 -16.92 -22.16 -9.51
C PRO A 458 -15.61 -22.71 -8.94
N ASN A 459 -14.68 -21.87 -8.47
CA ASN A 459 -13.45 -22.32 -7.81
C ASN A 459 -13.42 -22.02 -6.31
N LEU A 460 -14.47 -21.40 -5.76
CA LEU A 460 -14.57 -21.14 -4.32
C LEU A 460 -14.81 -22.45 -3.57
N SER A 461 -13.81 -22.86 -2.79
CA SER A 461 -13.79 -24.18 -2.13
C SER A 461 -14.21 -24.15 -0.66
N ASN A 462 -14.11 -23.00 0.01
CA ASN A 462 -14.54 -22.81 1.38
C ASN A 462 -14.95 -21.35 1.64
N ILE A 463 -15.76 -21.14 2.68
CA ILE A 463 -16.21 -19.82 3.16
C ILE A 463 -15.82 -19.58 4.62
N ALA A 464 -14.75 -20.23 5.09
CA ALA A 464 -14.33 -20.23 6.49
C ALA A 464 -14.06 -18.81 7.04
N ALA A 465 -13.67 -17.88 6.17
CA ALA A 465 -13.45 -16.48 6.51
C ALA A 465 -14.70 -15.78 7.10
N LEU A 466 -15.91 -16.30 6.85
CA LEU A 466 -17.15 -15.75 7.40
C LEU A 466 -17.45 -16.24 8.82
N SER A 467 -16.61 -17.09 9.43
CA SER A 467 -16.86 -17.69 10.75
C SER A 467 -17.05 -16.67 11.86
N ASN A 468 -16.54 -15.44 11.73
CA ASN A 468 -16.73 -14.40 12.74
C ASN A 468 -18.10 -13.72 12.69
N VAL A 469 -18.90 -13.96 11.64
CA VAL A 469 -20.25 -13.39 11.50
C VAL A 469 -21.21 -14.09 12.47
N THR A 470 -21.65 -13.36 13.49
CA THR A 470 -22.57 -13.90 14.51
C THR A 470 -24.03 -13.48 14.31
N SER A 471 -24.27 -12.41 13.54
CA SER A 471 -25.59 -11.84 13.30
C SER A 471 -25.78 -11.52 11.82
N LEU A 472 -26.88 -12.02 11.23
CA LEU A 472 -27.29 -11.74 9.86
C LEU A 472 -28.71 -11.21 9.85
N GLY A 473 -28.96 -10.09 9.15
CA GLY A 473 -30.25 -9.40 9.27
C GLY A 473 -31.34 -9.86 8.31
N TRP A 474 -30.99 -10.45 7.17
CA TRP A 474 -31.96 -10.82 6.13
C TRP A 474 -31.74 -12.26 5.63
N GLN A 475 -31.02 -12.50 4.53
CA GLN A 475 -31.04 -13.81 3.85
C GLN A 475 -29.65 -14.43 3.62
N ILE A 476 -29.62 -15.75 3.45
CA ILE A 476 -28.45 -16.51 2.97
C ILE A 476 -28.79 -17.08 1.59
N ASN A 477 -28.08 -16.68 0.55
CA ASN A 477 -28.22 -17.20 -0.80
C ASN A 477 -26.88 -17.75 -1.31
N ILE A 478 -26.82 -19.07 -1.53
CA ILE A 478 -25.63 -19.76 -2.01
C ILE A 478 -25.99 -20.55 -3.25
N TYR A 479 -25.38 -20.17 -4.38
CA TYR A 479 -25.68 -20.72 -5.69
C TYR A 479 -24.42 -20.96 -6.53
N ASN A 480 -24.33 -22.16 -7.12
CA ASN A 480 -23.24 -22.56 -8.03
C ASN A 480 -21.84 -22.31 -7.45
N THR A 481 -21.59 -22.84 -6.25
CA THR A 481 -20.27 -22.81 -5.62
C THR A 481 -19.65 -24.21 -5.60
N ASN A 482 -18.32 -24.29 -5.54
CA ASN A 482 -17.58 -25.56 -5.41
C ASN A 482 -17.36 -25.92 -3.93
N LEU A 483 -18.37 -25.64 -3.10
CA LEU A 483 -18.36 -25.90 -1.67
C LEU A 483 -18.78 -27.34 -1.40
N THR A 484 -17.98 -28.06 -0.61
CA THR A 484 -18.37 -29.36 -0.05
C THR A 484 -19.19 -29.22 1.22
N THR A 485 -18.96 -28.15 1.99
CA THR A 485 -19.65 -27.81 3.23
C THR A 485 -19.94 -26.31 3.30
N LEU A 486 -20.82 -25.88 4.21
CA LEU A 486 -21.07 -24.47 4.50
C LEU A 486 -20.26 -23.94 5.71
N TYR A 487 -19.12 -24.58 6.03
CA TYR A 487 -18.26 -24.16 7.13
C TYR A 487 -17.80 -22.71 6.93
N GLY A 488 -18.08 -21.86 7.91
CA GLY A 488 -18.08 -20.40 7.83
C GLY A 488 -19.38 -19.78 8.36
N LEU A 489 -20.50 -20.51 8.36
CA LEU A 489 -21.81 -20.01 8.80
C LEU A 489 -22.23 -20.49 10.20
N GLN A 490 -21.43 -21.35 10.85
CA GLN A 490 -21.74 -22.04 12.10
C GLN A 490 -22.03 -21.13 13.29
N ASN A 491 -21.55 -19.89 13.27
CA ASN A 491 -21.75 -18.93 14.37
C ASN A 491 -22.99 -18.04 14.18
N ILE A 492 -23.71 -18.19 13.06
CA ILE A 492 -24.97 -17.48 12.82
C ILE A 492 -26.09 -18.20 13.58
N THR A 493 -26.74 -17.49 14.50
CA THR A 493 -27.81 -18.05 15.36
C THR A 493 -29.21 -17.58 15.00
N ALA A 494 -29.33 -16.49 14.23
CA ALA A 494 -30.59 -15.93 13.79
C ALA A 494 -30.44 -15.21 12.43
N ILE A 495 -31.48 -15.32 11.61
CA ILE A 495 -31.66 -14.57 10.35
C ILE A 495 -33.08 -14.00 10.37
N ASN A 496 -33.40 -12.83 9.80
CA ASN A 496 -34.81 -12.37 9.69
C ASN A 496 -35.37 -12.52 8.26
N GLY A 497 -34.80 -13.45 7.49
CA GLY A 497 -35.13 -13.70 6.09
C GLY A 497 -35.07 -15.18 5.79
N GLY A 498 -34.63 -15.55 4.59
CA GLY A 498 -34.72 -16.91 4.05
C GLY A 498 -33.36 -17.55 3.84
N ILE A 499 -33.39 -18.86 3.60
CA ILE A 499 -32.21 -19.66 3.27
C ILE A 499 -32.43 -20.27 1.89
N SER A 500 -31.54 -19.96 0.95
CA SER A 500 -31.54 -20.55 -0.39
C SER A 500 -30.19 -21.18 -0.67
N ILE A 501 -30.17 -22.51 -0.73
CA ILE A 501 -28.99 -23.33 -1.05
C ILE A 501 -29.35 -24.09 -2.32
N THR A 502 -28.85 -23.60 -3.46
CA THR A 502 -29.33 -24.06 -4.76
C THR A 502 -28.19 -24.39 -5.72
N SER A 503 -28.31 -25.50 -6.44
CA SER A 503 -27.37 -25.91 -7.49
C SER A 503 -25.90 -26.03 -7.06
N ASN A 504 -25.62 -26.43 -5.81
CA ASN A 504 -24.26 -26.72 -5.36
C ASN A 504 -23.95 -28.21 -5.57
N ALA A 505 -23.31 -28.54 -6.69
CA ALA A 505 -23.23 -29.92 -7.20
C ALA A 505 -22.49 -30.89 -6.27
N ILE A 506 -21.46 -30.41 -5.56
CA ILE A 506 -20.61 -31.22 -4.68
C ILE A 506 -20.85 -30.98 -3.17
N LEU A 507 -21.83 -30.14 -2.83
CA LEU A 507 -22.21 -29.87 -1.45
C LEU A 507 -22.81 -31.15 -0.85
N ASN A 508 -22.19 -31.66 0.20
CA ASN A 508 -22.60 -32.90 0.87
C ASN A 508 -22.97 -32.68 2.35
N ASP A 509 -22.70 -31.49 2.91
CA ASP A 509 -23.00 -31.16 4.29
C ASP A 509 -23.49 -29.70 4.44
N ILE A 510 -24.65 -29.53 5.08
CA ILE A 510 -25.22 -28.22 5.46
C ILE A 510 -25.32 -28.03 6.97
N SER A 511 -24.69 -28.88 7.78
CA SER A 511 -24.70 -28.82 9.25
C SER A 511 -24.25 -27.46 9.82
N ALA A 512 -23.46 -26.70 9.08
CA ALA A 512 -23.02 -25.37 9.49
C ALA A 512 -24.17 -24.35 9.65
N ILE A 513 -25.39 -24.63 9.19
CA ILE A 513 -26.57 -23.79 9.48
C ILE A 513 -27.45 -24.35 10.60
N GLU A 514 -27.04 -25.43 11.29
CA GLU A 514 -27.77 -26.05 12.40
C GLU A 514 -28.05 -25.05 13.54
N ASN A 515 -27.18 -24.08 13.81
CA ASN A 515 -27.38 -23.15 14.93
C ASN A 515 -28.45 -22.07 14.69
N ILE A 516 -29.02 -21.99 13.48
CA ILE A 516 -30.04 -21.01 13.15
C ILE A 516 -31.38 -21.41 13.78
N ALA A 517 -31.94 -20.54 14.62
CA ALA A 517 -33.24 -20.80 15.23
C ALA A 517 -34.36 -20.77 14.18
N ALA A 518 -35.20 -21.81 14.13
CA ALA A 518 -36.40 -21.88 13.27
C ALA A 518 -37.29 -20.64 13.35
N THR A 519 -37.44 -20.06 14.55
CA THR A 519 -38.29 -18.88 14.80
C THR A 519 -37.76 -17.59 14.20
N SER A 520 -36.51 -17.58 13.75
CA SER A 520 -35.90 -16.40 13.11
C SER A 520 -36.25 -16.33 11.62
N ILE A 521 -36.43 -17.48 10.96
CA ILE A 521 -36.68 -17.59 9.51
C ILE A 521 -38.04 -16.97 9.16
N SER A 522 -38.05 -16.05 8.18
CA SER A 522 -39.25 -15.33 7.75
C SER A 522 -40.01 -16.03 6.62
N ASP A 523 -41.14 -15.45 6.21
CA ASP A 523 -42.00 -15.89 5.10
C ASP A 523 -41.29 -16.02 3.74
N THR A 524 -40.03 -15.59 3.61
CA THR A 524 -39.20 -15.85 2.43
C THR A 524 -38.81 -17.31 2.27
N GLY A 525 -38.82 -18.13 3.32
CA GLY A 525 -38.72 -19.59 3.17
C GLY A 525 -37.33 -20.22 3.17
N ILE A 526 -37.35 -21.56 3.08
CA ILE A 526 -36.17 -22.42 2.90
C ILE A 526 -36.23 -23.10 1.54
N TYR A 527 -35.22 -22.89 0.70
CA TYR A 527 -35.09 -23.52 -0.61
C TYR A 527 -33.79 -24.34 -0.66
N ILE A 528 -33.91 -25.66 -0.69
CA ILE A 528 -32.78 -26.59 -0.84
C ILE A 528 -33.00 -27.36 -2.13
N VAL A 529 -32.48 -26.84 -3.24
CA VAL A 529 -32.85 -27.30 -4.59
C VAL A 529 -31.63 -27.61 -5.45
N GLY A 530 -31.58 -28.82 -6.02
CA GLY A 530 -30.59 -29.17 -7.04
C GLY A 530 -29.17 -29.39 -6.49
N ASN A 531 -29.01 -29.73 -5.21
CA ASN A 531 -27.70 -30.05 -4.61
C ASN A 531 -27.44 -31.55 -4.74
N SER A 532 -26.88 -31.96 -5.88
CA SER A 532 -26.81 -33.37 -6.32
C SER A 532 -25.96 -34.31 -5.46
N SER A 533 -25.18 -33.78 -4.51
CA SER A 533 -24.36 -34.57 -3.58
C SER A 533 -24.84 -34.51 -2.13
N LEU A 534 -25.93 -33.77 -1.83
CA LEU A 534 -26.43 -33.54 -0.47
C LEU A 534 -27.38 -34.66 -0.05
N PRO A 535 -26.98 -35.61 0.83
CA PRO A 535 -27.77 -36.80 1.14
C PRO A 535 -28.80 -36.58 2.25
N VAL A 536 -28.58 -35.58 3.12
CA VAL A 536 -29.41 -35.26 4.29
C VAL A 536 -29.57 -33.74 4.36
N CYS A 537 -30.79 -33.27 4.64
CA CYS A 537 -31.07 -31.85 4.84
C CYS A 537 -32.19 -31.56 5.84
N TYR A 538 -32.47 -32.50 6.73
CA TYR A 538 -33.15 -32.18 7.98
C TYR A 538 -32.09 -31.83 9.03
N LEU A 539 -32.38 -30.82 9.84
CA LEU A 539 -31.51 -30.26 10.86
C LEU A 539 -32.41 -29.97 12.07
N ASP A 540 -32.00 -30.39 13.26
CA ASP A 540 -32.88 -30.48 14.44
C ASP A 540 -33.48 -29.12 14.82
N ASN A 541 -32.65 -28.07 14.85
CA ASN A 541 -33.05 -26.72 15.23
C ASN A 541 -34.00 -26.03 14.24
N ILE A 542 -34.03 -26.49 12.97
CA ILE A 542 -34.97 -25.99 11.96
C ILE A 542 -36.08 -27.00 11.64
N CYS A 543 -36.12 -28.18 12.28
CA CYS A 543 -37.14 -29.19 12.00
C CYS A 543 -38.56 -28.68 12.30
N THR A 544 -38.75 -27.79 13.28
CA THR A 544 -40.08 -27.18 13.51
C THR A 544 -40.55 -26.35 12.31
N TYR A 545 -39.63 -25.75 11.56
CA TYR A 545 -39.91 -25.07 10.29
C TYR A 545 -40.08 -26.09 9.15
N LEU A 546 -39.15 -27.05 9.04
CA LEU A 546 -39.14 -28.09 8.01
C LEU A 546 -40.27 -29.13 8.14
N ALA A 547 -41.01 -29.18 9.24
CA ALA A 547 -42.19 -30.05 9.39
C ALA A 547 -43.43 -29.48 8.67
N ASN A 548 -43.66 -28.16 8.71
CA ASN A 548 -44.90 -27.52 8.24
C ASN A 548 -44.74 -26.69 6.94
N ASN A 549 -45.10 -27.24 5.78
CA ASN A 549 -45.04 -26.46 4.53
C ASN A 549 -46.35 -25.67 4.39
N SER A 550 -46.29 -24.36 4.62
CA SER A 550 -47.47 -23.49 4.60
C SER A 550 -47.15 -22.12 4.00
N GLN A 551 -48.17 -21.31 3.74
CA GLN A 551 -47.97 -19.93 3.24
C GLN A 551 -47.12 -19.05 4.18
N THR A 552 -47.09 -19.34 5.48
CA THR A 552 -46.28 -18.61 6.47
C THR A 552 -44.95 -19.30 6.78
N HIS A 553 -44.72 -20.51 6.24
CA HIS A 553 -43.47 -21.26 6.38
C HIS A 553 -43.15 -21.96 5.04
N PRO A 554 -42.96 -21.21 3.94
CA PRO A 554 -42.73 -21.83 2.65
C PRO A 554 -41.40 -22.57 2.65
N ARG A 555 -41.40 -23.78 2.09
CA ARG A 555 -40.19 -24.52 1.77
C ARG A 555 -40.30 -25.25 0.44
N THR A 556 -39.14 -25.47 -0.20
CA THR A 556 -39.00 -26.34 -1.36
C THR A 556 -37.74 -27.17 -1.22
N ILE A 557 -37.87 -28.50 -1.21
CA ILE A 557 -36.76 -29.45 -1.13
C ILE A 557 -36.86 -30.45 -2.29
N THR A 558 -36.06 -30.25 -3.35
CA THR A 558 -36.14 -31.09 -4.55
C THR A 558 -34.83 -31.18 -5.31
N GLY A 559 -34.61 -32.29 -6.02
CA GLY A 559 -33.41 -32.47 -6.85
C GLY A 559 -32.09 -32.60 -6.08
N ASN A 560 -32.15 -32.99 -4.80
CA ASN A 560 -30.96 -33.31 -3.99
C ASN A 560 -30.75 -34.84 -3.92
N ALA A 561 -29.66 -35.29 -3.31
CA ALA A 561 -29.36 -36.72 -3.15
C ALA A 561 -30.03 -37.33 -1.90
N GLY A 562 -29.98 -38.66 -1.81
CA GLY A 562 -30.39 -39.41 -0.61
C GLY A 562 -31.81 -39.07 -0.13
N ASN A 563 -31.93 -38.83 1.18
CA ASN A 563 -33.18 -38.51 1.87
C ASN A 563 -33.45 -36.99 1.94
N CYS A 564 -32.74 -36.18 1.17
CA CYS A 564 -32.96 -34.73 1.09
C CYS A 564 -34.06 -34.36 0.06
N TYR A 565 -35.29 -34.79 0.32
CA TYR A 565 -36.48 -34.46 -0.49
C TYR A 565 -37.72 -34.27 0.39
N GLU A 566 -38.74 -33.58 -0.13
CA GLU A 566 -39.93 -33.12 0.63
C GLU A 566 -40.52 -34.15 1.60
N SER A 567 -40.85 -35.36 1.14
CA SER A 567 -41.54 -36.34 1.99
C SER A 567 -40.63 -36.98 3.04
N ALA A 568 -39.36 -37.24 2.72
CA ALA A 568 -38.40 -37.76 3.69
C ALA A 568 -38.11 -36.74 4.80
N VAL A 569 -37.91 -35.47 4.45
CA VAL A 569 -37.69 -34.39 5.44
C VAL A 569 -38.94 -34.17 6.30
N SER A 570 -40.13 -34.21 5.69
CA SER A 570 -41.38 -34.05 6.45
C SER A 570 -41.61 -35.22 7.42
N LEU A 571 -41.26 -36.44 7.04
CA LEU A 571 -41.34 -37.62 7.91
C LEU A 571 -40.33 -37.52 9.06
N ALA A 572 -39.06 -37.24 8.74
CA ALA A 572 -38.00 -37.09 9.72
C ALA A 572 -38.31 -36.00 10.78
N CYS A 573 -38.84 -34.85 10.35
CA CYS A 573 -39.15 -33.73 11.26
C CYS A 573 -40.53 -33.83 11.96
N SER A 574 -41.42 -34.78 11.60
CA SER A 574 -42.76 -34.91 12.20
C SER A 574 -42.85 -35.93 13.34
N GLY A 575 -41.86 -36.82 13.47
CA GLY A 575 -41.73 -37.76 14.59
C GLY A 575 -42.75 -38.90 14.63
N ASP A 576 -43.48 -39.17 13.54
CA ASP A 576 -44.48 -40.26 13.45
C ASP A 576 -43.87 -41.50 12.76
N LEU A 577 -43.13 -42.31 13.52
CA LEU A 577 -42.41 -43.49 13.01
C LEU A 577 -43.01 -44.78 13.58
N SER A 578 -43.85 -45.47 12.80
CA SER A 578 -44.29 -46.84 13.09
C SER A 578 -43.48 -47.86 12.29
N TYR A 579 -42.70 -48.71 12.96
CA TYR A 579 -41.88 -49.75 12.30
C TYR A 579 -42.74 -50.75 11.51
N CYS A 580 -42.26 -51.19 10.34
CA CYS A 580 -42.92 -52.26 9.59
C CYS A 580 -42.89 -53.58 10.39
N ILE A 581 -44.03 -54.26 10.55
CA ILE A 581 -44.14 -55.54 11.28
C ILE A 581 -44.35 -56.70 10.28
N PRO A 582 -43.41 -57.66 10.16
CA PRO A 582 -43.60 -58.83 9.33
C PRO A 582 -44.68 -59.74 9.93
N THR A 583 -45.53 -60.32 9.07
CA THR A 583 -46.55 -61.30 9.49
C THR A 583 -46.39 -62.60 8.69
N PRO A 584 -46.06 -63.73 9.33
CA PRO A 584 -46.00 -65.03 8.68
C PRO A 584 -47.36 -65.47 8.16
N ASP A 585 -47.35 -66.29 7.11
CA ASP A 585 -48.58 -66.95 6.66
C ASP A 585 -49.08 -67.89 7.76
N SER A 586 -50.40 -67.93 7.94
CA SER A 586 -51.17 -68.80 8.85
C SER A 586 -50.84 -70.30 8.76
N THR A 587 -50.11 -70.75 7.74
CA THR A 587 -49.62 -72.13 7.55
C THR A 587 -48.26 -72.41 8.21
N SER A 588 -47.51 -71.36 8.59
CA SER A 588 -46.13 -71.42 9.12
C SER A 588 -46.03 -71.85 10.60
N VAL A 589 -47.12 -71.78 11.36
CA VAL A 589 -47.18 -71.95 12.83
C VAL A 589 -46.82 -73.38 13.31
N ASN A 590 -46.62 -74.33 12.38
CA ASN A 590 -46.44 -75.75 12.69
C ASN A 590 -45.00 -76.29 12.55
N TYR A 591 -44.01 -75.48 12.13
CA TYR A 591 -42.65 -75.98 11.90
C TYR A 591 -41.66 -75.73 13.04
N GLY A 592 -42.00 -74.93 14.06
CA GLY A 592 -41.14 -74.75 15.24
C GLY A 592 -39.75 -74.19 14.90
N ILE A 593 -39.62 -73.41 13.82
CA ILE A 593 -38.39 -72.73 13.44
C ILE A 593 -38.39 -71.35 14.11
N PHE A 594 -37.60 -71.20 15.18
CA PHE A 594 -37.43 -69.95 15.92
C PHE A 594 -36.00 -69.76 16.40
N ILE A 595 -35.67 -68.53 16.76
CA ILE A 595 -34.41 -68.14 17.37
C ILE A 595 -34.44 -68.66 18.80
N HIS A 596 -33.61 -69.64 19.14
CA HIS A 596 -33.49 -70.12 20.51
C HIS A 596 -32.70 -69.14 21.37
N THR A 597 -31.60 -68.64 20.81
CA THR A 597 -30.67 -67.74 21.49
C THR A 597 -30.13 -66.73 20.50
N LEU A 598 -30.14 -65.46 20.88
CA LEU A 598 -29.30 -64.41 20.30
C LEU A 598 -28.40 -63.84 21.41
N SER A 599 -27.11 -63.70 21.12
CA SER A 599 -26.20 -62.94 21.98
C SER A 599 -25.18 -62.15 21.19
N THR A 600 -24.76 -61.00 21.72
CA THR A 600 -23.68 -60.17 21.17
C THR A 600 -22.46 -60.17 22.07
N SER A 601 -21.31 -59.75 21.54
CA SER A 601 -20.05 -59.62 22.28
C SER A 601 -19.18 -58.52 21.66
N GLY A 602 -18.30 -57.92 22.47
CA GLY A 602 -17.41 -56.83 22.04
C GLY A 602 -17.99 -55.42 22.19
N GLY A 603 -19.25 -55.29 22.65
CA GLY A 603 -19.89 -54.00 22.95
C GLY A 603 -19.67 -53.55 24.38
N VAL A 604 -19.99 -52.27 24.65
CA VAL A 604 -20.05 -51.67 25.99
C VAL A 604 -21.05 -52.42 26.87
N ASN A 605 -22.23 -52.70 26.30
CA ASN A 605 -23.22 -53.58 26.88
C ASN A 605 -23.62 -54.61 25.81
N ASN A 606 -23.58 -55.89 26.17
CA ASN A 606 -23.88 -56.97 25.25
C ASN A 606 -25.29 -57.50 25.51
N LEU A 607 -26.00 -57.81 24.43
CA LEU A 607 -27.31 -58.42 24.42
C LEU A 607 -27.18 -59.93 24.64
N VAL A 608 -28.05 -60.51 25.47
CA VAL A 608 -28.28 -61.96 25.56
C VAL A 608 -29.78 -62.19 25.73
N ASN A 609 -30.41 -62.80 24.73
CA ASN A 609 -31.78 -63.30 24.81
C ASN A 609 -31.75 -64.82 24.66
N ASN A 610 -31.93 -65.54 25.78
CA ASN A 610 -31.86 -67.01 25.84
C ASN A 610 -33.26 -67.59 26.03
N ASN A 611 -33.58 -68.62 25.25
CA ASN A 611 -34.88 -69.27 25.24
C ASN A 611 -36.02 -68.27 24.97
N SER A 612 -35.87 -67.38 23.98
CA SER A 612 -36.90 -66.39 23.62
C SER A 612 -38.25 -67.06 23.27
N GLY A 613 -38.18 -68.31 22.80
CA GLY A 613 -39.36 -69.11 22.47
C GLY A 613 -39.95 -68.70 21.12
N PHE A 614 -40.94 -69.45 20.63
CA PHE A 614 -41.59 -69.11 19.37
C PHE A 614 -42.54 -67.93 19.58
N SER A 615 -42.23 -66.77 18.99
CA SER A 615 -43.06 -65.57 19.07
C SER A 615 -44.43 -65.77 18.41
N THR A 616 -45.47 -65.13 18.95
CA THR A 616 -46.84 -65.27 18.41
C THR A 616 -46.89 -64.70 17.00
N ASN A 617 -47.28 -65.52 16.03
CA ASN A 617 -47.18 -65.18 14.60
C ASN A 617 -45.73 -64.85 14.18
N GLY A 618 -44.71 -65.56 14.68
CA GLY A 618 -43.33 -65.49 14.17
C GLY A 618 -42.64 -64.11 14.18
N TYR A 619 -43.18 -63.14 14.93
CA TYR A 619 -42.56 -61.84 15.17
C TYR A 619 -42.53 -61.52 16.67
N GLY A 620 -41.34 -61.22 17.20
CA GLY A 620 -41.13 -60.82 18.59
C GLY A 620 -40.48 -59.45 18.68
N ASP A 621 -41.14 -58.49 19.34
CA ASP A 621 -40.52 -57.21 19.65
C ASP A 621 -39.90 -57.23 21.05
N PHE A 622 -38.57 -57.33 21.11
CA PHE A 622 -37.80 -57.31 22.36
C PHE A 622 -37.09 -55.98 22.61
N SER A 623 -37.21 -55.01 21.70
CA SER A 623 -36.50 -53.72 21.73
C SER A 623 -36.61 -52.95 23.05
N ALA A 624 -37.76 -53.02 23.72
CA ALA A 624 -38.01 -52.34 24.99
C ALA A 624 -37.34 -53.04 26.18
N THR A 625 -36.92 -54.29 26.03
CA THR A 625 -36.42 -55.15 27.12
C THR A 625 -34.98 -55.62 26.90
N HIS A 626 -34.49 -55.55 25.68
CA HIS A 626 -33.22 -56.12 25.25
C HIS A 626 -32.50 -55.16 24.31
N SER A 627 -31.39 -54.62 24.80
CA SER A 627 -30.55 -53.66 24.08
C SER A 627 -29.08 -54.06 24.12
N THR A 628 -28.33 -53.63 23.11
CA THR A 628 -26.86 -53.71 23.08
C THR A 628 -26.28 -52.33 22.79
N THR A 629 -25.10 -52.04 23.34
CA THR A 629 -24.45 -50.72 23.22
C THR A 629 -23.05 -50.89 22.63
N TYR A 630 -22.75 -50.17 21.55
CA TYR A 630 -21.44 -50.17 20.87
C TYR A 630 -20.98 -48.74 20.56
N TYR A 631 -19.68 -48.55 20.34
CA TYR A 631 -19.17 -47.32 19.76
C TYR A 631 -19.23 -47.38 18.22
N GLN A 632 -19.44 -46.25 17.56
CA GLN A 632 -19.28 -46.16 16.10
C GLN A 632 -17.90 -46.67 15.66
N GLY A 633 -17.82 -47.40 14.54
CA GLY A 633 -16.60 -48.05 14.07
C GLY A 633 -16.23 -49.38 14.76
N ALA A 634 -16.90 -49.75 15.86
CA ALA A 634 -16.65 -51.03 16.52
C ALA A 634 -17.19 -52.22 15.69
N THR A 635 -16.59 -53.40 15.85
CA THR A 635 -17.10 -54.65 15.29
C THR A 635 -18.02 -55.33 16.29
N MET A 636 -19.31 -55.44 15.97
CA MET A 636 -20.25 -56.27 16.73
C MET A 636 -20.09 -57.73 16.32
N SER A 637 -19.70 -58.58 17.26
CA SER A 637 -19.72 -60.03 17.10
C SER A 637 -20.99 -60.59 17.73
N PHE A 638 -21.62 -61.57 17.09
CA PHE A 638 -22.87 -62.17 17.57
C PHE A 638 -22.88 -63.69 17.39
N MET A 639 -23.76 -64.32 18.18
CA MET A 639 -24.06 -65.75 18.15
C MET A 639 -25.58 -65.94 18.07
N VAL A 640 -26.04 -66.73 17.10
CA VAL A 640 -27.45 -67.12 16.93
C VAL A 640 -27.56 -68.64 17.01
N VAL A 641 -28.49 -69.15 17.81
CA VAL A 641 -28.80 -70.59 17.91
C VAL A 641 -30.24 -70.80 17.44
N PRO A 642 -30.50 -71.59 16.38
CA PRO A 642 -31.86 -71.91 15.96
C PRO A 642 -32.42 -73.07 16.78
N ALA A 643 -33.72 -73.06 17.08
CA ALA A 643 -34.42 -74.12 17.80
C ALA A 643 -35.00 -75.21 16.88
N HIS A 644 -34.28 -75.59 15.82
CA HIS A 644 -34.82 -76.50 14.80
C HIS A 644 -33.76 -77.37 14.10
N THR A 645 -34.16 -78.51 13.53
CA THR A 645 -33.25 -79.47 12.86
C THR A 645 -33.07 -79.26 11.36
N ASN A 646 -33.95 -78.47 10.71
CA ASN A 646 -33.81 -78.11 9.29
C ASN A 646 -32.82 -76.96 9.11
N PRO A 647 -32.04 -76.92 8.01
CA PRO A 647 -31.12 -75.83 7.73
C PRO A 647 -31.85 -74.50 7.51
N VAL A 648 -31.50 -73.46 8.28
CA VAL A 648 -32.07 -72.10 8.17
C VAL A 648 -31.03 -71.09 7.70
N ASN A 649 -31.47 -70.03 7.05
CA ASN A 649 -30.64 -68.85 6.74
C ASN A 649 -30.87 -67.74 7.78
N LEU A 650 -29.92 -66.81 7.89
CA LEU A 650 -29.98 -65.66 8.81
C LEU A 650 -29.79 -64.35 8.05
N LYS A 651 -30.65 -63.38 8.35
CA LYS A 651 -30.47 -61.97 7.98
C LYS A 651 -30.53 -61.06 9.20
N ILE A 652 -29.70 -60.02 9.21
CA ILE A 652 -29.73 -58.96 10.21
C ILE A 652 -29.78 -57.61 9.50
N TRP A 653 -30.72 -56.76 9.89
CA TRP A 653 -30.83 -55.38 9.47
C TRP A 653 -30.68 -54.44 10.66
N VAL A 654 -30.20 -53.23 10.40
CA VAL A 654 -30.27 -52.11 11.33
C VAL A 654 -30.85 -50.93 10.57
N ASP A 655 -31.94 -50.38 11.10
CA ASP A 655 -32.57 -49.16 10.56
C ASP A 655 -31.66 -47.97 10.93
N TRP A 656 -30.67 -47.67 10.09
CA TRP A 656 -29.68 -46.61 10.34
C TRP A 656 -30.23 -45.21 10.10
N ASN A 657 -31.30 -45.07 9.31
CA ASN A 657 -31.88 -43.78 8.96
C ASN A 657 -33.10 -43.43 9.86
N ASN A 658 -33.51 -44.35 10.75
CA ASN A 658 -34.66 -44.25 11.64
C ASN A 658 -35.96 -43.91 10.90
N ASP A 659 -36.16 -44.41 9.68
CA ASP A 659 -37.38 -44.18 8.90
C ASP A 659 -38.47 -45.23 9.18
N GLY A 660 -38.20 -46.24 10.03
CA GLY A 660 -39.12 -47.29 10.40
C GLY A 660 -39.25 -48.42 9.37
N LEU A 661 -38.56 -48.31 8.24
CA LEU A 661 -38.39 -49.35 7.23
C LEU A 661 -37.00 -49.98 7.37
N PHE A 662 -36.83 -51.13 6.73
CA PHE A 662 -35.56 -51.84 6.71
C PHE A 662 -35.21 -52.17 5.26
N ALA A 663 -34.35 -51.40 4.62
CA ALA A 663 -33.93 -51.59 3.25
C ALA A 663 -33.22 -52.95 3.08
N ASN A 664 -33.55 -53.67 2.00
CA ASN A 664 -32.96 -54.98 1.68
C ASN A 664 -31.70 -54.87 0.82
N ASP A 665 -31.22 -53.64 0.57
CA ASP A 665 -29.94 -53.37 -0.05
C ASP A 665 -28.82 -53.25 1.01
N ASN A 666 -27.63 -52.84 0.58
CA ASN A 666 -26.46 -52.72 1.45
C ASN A 666 -26.47 -51.49 2.38
N THR A 667 -27.55 -50.69 2.40
CA THR A 667 -27.64 -49.53 3.29
C THR A 667 -28.02 -49.93 4.71
N GLU A 668 -28.90 -50.92 4.88
CA GLU A 668 -29.43 -51.35 6.19
C GLU A 668 -29.29 -52.86 6.45
N LEU A 669 -29.15 -53.69 5.42
CA LEU A 669 -28.81 -55.11 5.59
C LEU A 669 -27.33 -55.24 5.99
N THR A 670 -27.10 -55.53 7.27
CA THR A 670 -25.74 -55.57 7.85
C THR A 670 -25.14 -56.98 7.89
N TYR A 671 -25.97 -58.02 7.84
CA TYR A 671 -25.49 -59.40 7.79
C TYR A 671 -26.43 -60.33 7.01
N LEU A 672 -25.83 -61.21 6.19
CA LEU A 672 -26.50 -62.33 5.53
C LEU A 672 -25.61 -63.59 5.67
N SER A 673 -26.17 -64.69 6.17
CA SER A 673 -25.45 -65.95 6.26
C SER A 673 -25.07 -66.46 4.86
N SER A 674 -23.81 -66.84 4.66
CA SER A 674 -23.33 -67.37 3.37
C SER A 674 -23.85 -68.78 3.04
N ALA A 675 -24.38 -69.51 4.03
CA ALA A 675 -24.97 -70.84 3.87
C ALA A 675 -25.97 -71.12 5.00
N ALA A 676 -26.93 -72.00 4.74
CA ALA A 676 -27.90 -72.44 5.74
C ALA A 676 -27.25 -73.29 6.85
N PHE A 677 -27.74 -73.18 8.08
CA PHE A 677 -27.17 -73.81 9.28
C PHE A 677 -28.22 -74.47 10.18
N THR A 678 -27.81 -75.47 10.97
CA THR A 678 -28.67 -76.24 11.92
C THR A 678 -28.15 -76.23 13.36
N VAL A 679 -27.00 -75.60 13.60
CA VAL A 679 -26.33 -75.48 14.89
C VAL A 679 -25.98 -74.01 15.14
N THR A 680 -25.36 -73.70 16.28
CA THR A 680 -24.90 -72.34 16.61
C THR A 680 -24.14 -71.69 15.45
N HIS A 681 -24.61 -70.52 15.02
CA HIS A 681 -23.99 -69.68 14.01
C HIS A 681 -23.30 -68.48 14.66
N TYR A 682 -22.10 -68.16 14.20
CA TYR A 682 -21.34 -66.99 14.64
C TYR A 682 -21.15 -66.05 13.46
N GLY A 683 -21.29 -64.76 13.71
CA GLY A 683 -21.05 -63.74 12.72
C GLY A 683 -20.59 -62.44 13.36
N SER A 684 -20.26 -61.47 12.52
CA SER A 684 -19.92 -60.13 12.94
C SER A 684 -20.19 -59.13 11.84
N PHE A 685 -20.45 -57.88 12.22
CA PHE A 685 -20.49 -56.74 11.30
C PHE A 685 -19.93 -55.48 11.99
N THR A 686 -19.57 -54.48 11.20
CA THR A 686 -19.00 -53.23 11.70
C THR A 686 -20.08 -52.16 11.82
N ILE A 687 -20.10 -51.44 12.94
CA ILE A 687 -20.96 -50.28 13.16
C ILE A 687 -20.43 -49.12 12.30
N PRO A 688 -21.25 -48.48 11.44
CA PRO A 688 -20.82 -47.34 10.63
C PRO A 688 -20.27 -46.19 11.48
N PHE A 689 -19.42 -45.35 10.88
CA PHE A 689 -19.04 -44.06 11.46
C PHE A 689 -20.13 -43.01 11.19
N ASN A 690 -20.24 -41.98 12.04
CA ASN A 690 -21.19 -40.87 11.94
C ASN A 690 -22.66 -41.27 12.15
N THR A 691 -22.91 -42.34 12.91
CA THR A 691 -24.25 -42.81 13.26
C THR A 691 -24.43 -42.96 14.77
N PRO A 692 -24.17 -41.93 15.61
CA PRO A 692 -24.54 -41.99 17.02
C PRO A 692 -26.06 -41.92 17.18
N GLY A 693 -26.63 -42.78 18.02
CA GLY A 693 -28.07 -42.82 18.21
C GLY A 693 -28.58 -44.15 18.72
N ASN A 694 -29.90 -44.24 18.89
CA ASN A 694 -30.58 -45.51 19.10
C ASN A 694 -31.18 -45.95 17.77
N TYR A 695 -30.95 -47.20 17.41
CA TYR A 695 -31.45 -47.81 16.19
C TYR A 695 -32.18 -49.11 16.50
N ARG A 696 -33.11 -49.46 15.63
CA ARG A 696 -33.78 -50.77 15.66
C ARG A 696 -32.92 -51.77 14.90
N MET A 697 -32.58 -52.87 15.56
CA MET A 697 -31.90 -54.01 14.93
C MET A 697 -32.90 -55.16 14.77
N ARG A 698 -33.04 -55.68 13.55
CA ARG A 698 -33.93 -56.79 13.21
C ARG A 698 -33.13 -58.03 12.87
N VAL A 699 -33.45 -59.16 13.50
CA VAL A 699 -32.78 -60.45 13.31
C VAL A 699 -33.83 -61.45 12.84
N ALA A 700 -33.64 -62.06 11.66
CA ALA A 700 -34.59 -63.03 11.13
C ALA A 700 -33.90 -64.33 10.71
N ILE A 701 -34.49 -65.47 11.10
CA ILE A 701 -34.15 -66.78 10.55
C ILE A 701 -35.28 -67.29 9.66
N TYR A 702 -34.94 -67.95 8.56
CA TYR A 702 -35.94 -68.48 7.63
C TYR A 702 -35.51 -69.75 6.90
N TYR A 703 -36.49 -70.53 6.48
CA TYR A 703 -36.35 -71.74 5.67
C TYR A 703 -37.06 -71.56 4.32
N GLY A 704 -36.35 -71.83 3.22
CA GLY A 704 -36.88 -71.70 1.86
C GLY A 704 -36.36 -70.45 1.14
N ASP A 705 -37.26 -69.77 0.42
CA ASP A 705 -36.94 -68.61 -0.40
C ASP A 705 -36.47 -67.41 0.43
N GLU A 706 -35.69 -66.54 -0.20
CA GLU A 706 -35.16 -65.33 0.42
C GLU A 706 -36.27 -64.39 0.90
N ILE A 707 -36.11 -63.84 2.11
CA ILE A 707 -37.09 -62.96 2.74
C ILE A 707 -36.68 -61.49 2.61
N ALA A 708 -37.66 -60.60 2.45
CA ALA A 708 -37.50 -59.18 2.68
C ALA A 708 -37.88 -58.84 4.13
N SER A 709 -37.22 -57.82 4.67
CA SER A 709 -37.35 -57.31 6.03
C SER A 709 -38.77 -56.96 6.52
N CYS A 710 -39.71 -56.66 5.61
CA CYS A 710 -41.10 -56.29 5.91
C CYS A 710 -42.15 -57.22 5.26
N ASP A 711 -41.73 -58.35 4.67
CA ASP A 711 -42.63 -59.22 3.89
C ASP A 711 -43.47 -60.19 4.75
N THR A 712 -44.56 -60.67 4.15
CA THR A 712 -45.42 -61.72 4.70
C THR A 712 -45.23 -63.05 3.98
N GLY A 713 -45.24 -64.18 4.69
CA GLY A 713 -45.44 -65.51 4.07
C GLY A 713 -44.24 -66.47 3.98
N TYR A 714 -43.34 -66.49 4.97
CA TYR A 714 -42.19 -67.41 5.04
C TYR A 714 -42.21 -68.32 6.28
N TYR A 715 -41.36 -69.36 6.28
CA TYR A 715 -41.19 -70.29 7.41
C TYR A 715 -40.02 -69.84 8.28
N GLY A 716 -40.29 -69.22 9.43
CA GLY A 716 -39.24 -68.73 10.33
C GLY A 716 -39.75 -67.78 11.42
N GLU A 717 -38.80 -67.08 12.04
CA GLU A 717 -39.06 -66.06 13.07
C GLU A 717 -38.20 -64.82 12.83
N THR A 718 -38.78 -63.66 13.13
CA THR A 718 -38.10 -62.37 13.18
C THR A 718 -38.21 -61.76 14.58
N GLU A 719 -37.11 -61.24 15.09
CA GLU A 719 -37.02 -60.57 16.39
C GLU A 719 -36.40 -59.17 16.24
N ASP A 720 -36.97 -58.19 16.95
CA ASP A 720 -36.45 -56.82 17.00
C ASP A 720 -35.78 -56.50 18.36
N TYR A 721 -34.66 -55.79 18.29
CA TYR A 721 -33.82 -55.38 19.42
C TYR A 721 -33.40 -53.91 19.30
N THR A 722 -32.92 -53.33 20.40
CA THR A 722 -32.35 -51.96 20.38
C THR A 722 -30.84 -52.02 20.27
N LEU A 723 -30.27 -51.34 19.27
CA LEU A 723 -28.84 -51.08 19.14
C LEU A 723 -28.57 -49.61 19.47
N GLN A 724 -27.91 -49.37 20.59
CA GLN A 724 -27.43 -48.05 20.96
C GLN A 724 -26.00 -47.87 20.44
N VAL A 725 -25.82 -46.92 19.53
CA VAL A 725 -24.51 -46.48 19.08
C VAL A 725 -24.12 -45.22 19.84
N LEU A 726 -23.10 -45.36 20.66
CA LEU A 726 -22.43 -44.23 21.27
C LEU A 726 -21.51 -43.60 20.23
N GLU A 727 -21.50 -42.27 20.22
CA GLU A 727 -20.42 -41.54 19.59
C GLU A 727 -19.09 -42.08 20.12
N SER A 728 -18.13 -42.29 19.22
CA SER A 728 -16.79 -42.71 19.59
C SER A 728 -16.31 -41.76 20.68
N VAL A 729 -15.98 -42.26 21.89
CA VAL A 729 -15.36 -41.38 22.90
C VAL A 729 -14.10 -40.83 22.24
N PRO A 730 -14.01 -39.50 22.00
CA PRO A 730 -12.79 -38.92 21.54
C PRO A 730 -11.79 -39.20 22.66
N CYS A 731 -10.80 -40.04 22.38
CA CYS A 731 -9.64 -40.13 23.24
C CYS A 731 -9.02 -38.73 23.31
N GLU A 732 -8.75 -38.25 24.53
CA GLU A 732 -8.38 -36.84 24.76
C GLU A 732 -7.28 -36.39 23.80
N THR A 733 -7.48 -35.28 23.10
CA THR A 733 -6.42 -34.76 22.25
C THR A 733 -5.20 -34.41 23.12
N PRO A 734 -3.97 -34.58 22.60
CA PRO A 734 -2.79 -34.06 23.27
C PRO A 734 -3.00 -32.58 23.62
N THR A 735 -2.60 -32.18 24.83
CA THR A 735 -2.77 -30.80 25.32
C THR A 735 -1.42 -30.13 25.54
N SER A 736 -1.42 -28.84 25.86
CA SER A 736 -0.20 -28.08 26.22
C SER A 736 0.94 -28.22 25.20
N LEU A 737 0.61 -28.12 23.92
CA LEU A 737 1.62 -28.14 22.86
C LEU A 737 2.59 -26.97 23.08
N THR A 738 3.87 -27.28 23.13
CA THR A 738 4.95 -26.32 23.32
C THR A 738 6.07 -26.63 22.36
N VAL A 739 6.83 -25.59 22.03
CA VAL A 739 7.98 -25.67 21.16
C VAL A 739 9.20 -25.16 21.90
N SER A 740 10.28 -25.89 21.78
CA SER A 740 11.59 -25.51 22.31
C SER A 740 12.68 -25.85 21.29
N ASN A 741 13.90 -25.35 21.50
CA ASN A 741 15.05 -25.61 20.63
C ASN A 741 14.77 -25.30 19.13
N VAL A 742 13.95 -24.29 18.86
CA VAL A 742 13.70 -23.84 17.48
C VAL A 742 15.01 -23.35 16.89
N SER A 743 15.37 -23.89 15.73
CA SER A 743 16.49 -23.50 14.90
C SER A 743 15.99 -23.20 13.49
N ALA A 744 16.89 -22.85 12.58
CA ALA A 744 16.54 -22.68 11.16
C ALA A 744 16.09 -23.97 10.48
N SER A 745 16.44 -25.15 11.03
CA SER A 745 16.20 -26.44 10.36
C SER A 745 15.61 -27.54 11.25
N SER A 746 15.36 -27.23 12.52
CA SER A 746 14.79 -28.17 13.49
C SER A 746 14.01 -27.44 14.58
N ALA A 747 13.10 -28.16 15.23
CA ALA A 747 12.43 -27.70 16.44
C ALA A 747 12.04 -28.91 17.29
N THR A 748 12.04 -28.77 18.61
CA THR A 748 11.53 -29.81 19.52
C THR A 748 10.10 -29.47 19.92
N MET A 749 9.16 -30.27 19.45
CA MET A 749 7.76 -30.22 19.86
C MET A 749 7.56 -31.06 21.11
N SER A 750 6.76 -30.60 22.05
CA SER A 750 6.39 -31.35 23.26
C SER A 750 4.92 -31.12 23.58
N TRP A 751 4.26 -32.12 24.15
CA TRP A 751 2.85 -32.09 24.51
C TRP A 751 2.60 -32.85 25.81
N THR A 752 1.41 -32.70 26.39
CA THR A 752 0.93 -33.48 27.53
C THR A 752 -0.15 -34.45 27.07
N SER A 753 -0.01 -35.72 27.44
CA SER A 753 -1.00 -36.76 27.16
C SER A 753 -0.81 -37.94 28.13
N SER A 754 -1.90 -38.66 28.41
CA SER A 754 -1.89 -39.93 29.15
C SER A 754 -1.63 -41.16 28.27
N ALA A 755 -1.55 -41.01 26.94
CA ALA A 755 -1.30 -42.09 26.00
C ALA A 755 0.20 -42.41 25.84
N SER A 756 0.50 -43.56 25.23
CA SER A 756 1.88 -44.06 25.08
C SER A 756 2.38 -44.13 23.63
N VAL A 757 1.52 -43.84 22.65
CA VAL A 757 1.84 -43.90 21.21
C VAL A 757 1.16 -42.74 20.49
N PHE A 758 1.88 -42.04 19.61
CA PHE A 758 1.43 -40.85 18.90
C PHE A 758 1.78 -40.91 17.41
N ASP A 759 0.98 -40.20 16.61
CA ASP A 759 1.31 -39.82 15.24
C ASP A 759 1.59 -38.31 15.22
N VAL A 760 2.63 -37.91 14.50
CA VAL A 760 2.96 -36.50 14.26
C VAL A 760 3.06 -36.23 12.76
N GLU A 761 2.68 -35.03 12.33
CA GLU A 761 2.79 -34.57 10.96
C GLU A 761 3.16 -33.09 10.91
N TRP A 762 4.08 -32.68 10.04
CA TRP A 762 4.42 -31.27 9.88
C TRP A 762 4.70 -30.89 8.42
N GLY A 763 4.39 -29.65 8.09
CA GLY A 763 4.57 -29.10 6.75
C GLY A 763 4.50 -27.57 6.78
N VAL A 764 4.82 -26.92 5.66
CA VAL A 764 4.70 -25.46 5.53
C VAL A 764 3.28 -25.04 5.90
N SER A 765 3.14 -23.98 6.67
CA SER A 765 1.85 -23.56 7.24
C SER A 765 0.80 -23.39 6.15
N GLY A 766 -0.40 -23.92 6.40
CA GLY A 766 -1.47 -24.06 5.41
C GLY A 766 -1.40 -25.33 4.55
N PHE A 767 -0.46 -26.25 4.79
CA PHE A 767 -0.45 -27.53 4.07
C PHE A 767 -1.69 -28.38 4.40
N THR A 768 -2.14 -29.16 3.43
CA THR A 768 -3.24 -30.12 3.62
C THR A 768 -2.77 -31.28 4.49
N LEU A 769 -3.46 -31.53 5.60
CA LEU A 769 -3.17 -32.67 6.48
C LEU A 769 -3.17 -34.00 5.70
N GLY A 770 -2.12 -34.80 5.84
CA GLY A 770 -1.82 -35.99 5.04
C GLY A 770 -0.80 -35.77 3.90
N THR A 771 -0.46 -34.52 3.56
CA THR A 771 0.57 -34.22 2.55
C THR A 771 1.89 -33.76 3.16
N GLY A 772 1.96 -33.61 4.48
CA GLY A 772 3.16 -33.19 5.20
C GLY A 772 4.14 -34.33 5.43
N THR A 773 5.22 -34.04 6.14
CA THR A 773 6.14 -35.06 6.62
C THR A 773 5.53 -35.72 7.86
N GLN A 774 5.28 -37.03 7.78
CA GLN A 774 4.60 -37.78 8.84
C GLN A 774 5.53 -38.76 9.55
N GLN A 775 5.39 -38.85 10.87
CA GLN A 775 5.99 -39.91 11.67
C GLN A 775 4.94 -40.56 12.58
N SER A 776 4.70 -41.85 12.36
CA SER A 776 3.82 -42.67 13.19
C SER A 776 4.58 -43.45 14.26
N GLY A 777 3.88 -43.83 15.33
CA GLY A 777 4.41 -44.72 16.37
C GLY A 777 5.38 -44.05 17.35
N VAL A 778 5.30 -42.72 17.52
CA VAL A 778 6.14 -41.98 18.48
C VAL A 778 5.76 -42.38 19.90
N THR A 779 6.73 -42.83 20.71
CA THR A 779 6.48 -43.36 22.07
C THR A 779 6.79 -42.37 23.20
N ALA A 780 7.24 -41.16 22.85
CA ALA A 780 7.52 -40.07 23.79
C ALA A 780 6.52 -38.93 23.57
N THR A 781 6.26 -38.14 24.61
CA THR A 781 5.42 -36.93 24.53
C THR A 781 6.17 -35.71 23.96
N SER A 782 7.16 -35.97 23.12
CA SER A 782 7.98 -34.98 22.45
C SER A 782 8.56 -35.55 21.17
N TYR A 783 8.73 -34.72 20.15
CA TYR A 783 9.33 -35.11 18.89
C TYR A 783 10.22 -33.99 18.32
N ASN A 784 11.39 -34.38 17.79
CA ASN A 784 12.32 -33.46 17.15
C ASN A 784 12.02 -33.40 15.65
N LEU A 785 11.48 -32.27 15.21
CA LEU A 785 11.33 -31.95 13.80
C LEU A 785 12.71 -31.70 13.20
N SER A 786 12.92 -32.15 11.98
CA SER A 786 14.15 -31.95 11.21
C SER A 786 13.82 -31.66 9.75
N GLY A 787 14.68 -30.93 9.05
CA GLY A 787 14.46 -30.56 7.65
C GLY A 787 13.48 -29.41 7.49
N LEU A 788 13.38 -28.53 8.50
CA LEU A 788 12.67 -27.27 8.35
C LEU A 788 13.46 -26.33 7.43
N GLU A 789 12.75 -25.49 6.70
CA GLU A 789 13.26 -24.38 5.92
C GLU A 789 13.29 -23.15 6.82
N ILE A 790 14.28 -22.32 6.62
CA ILE A 790 14.58 -21.15 7.44
C ILE A 790 13.52 -20.06 7.30
N GLY A 791 13.11 -19.44 8.41
CA GLY A 791 12.09 -18.38 8.39
C GLY A 791 10.71 -18.82 7.91
N THR A 792 10.54 -20.10 7.58
CA THR A 792 9.30 -20.68 7.09
C THR A 792 8.41 -21.00 8.29
N THR A 793 7.16 -20.57 8.19
CA THR A 793 6.13 -20.96 9.15
C THR A 793 5.69 -22.37 8.81
N TYR A 794 5.68 -23.24 9.82
CA TYR A 794 5.26 -24.63 9.76
C TYR A 794 4.03 -24.82 10.64
N ASP A 795 3.08 -25.60 10.14
CA ASP A 795 2.06 -26.20 11.00
C ASP A 795 2.53 -27.59 11.41
N PHE A 796 2.41 -27.88 12.71
CA PHE A 796 2.67 -29.18 13.28
C PHE A 796 1.38 -29.72 13.85
N TYR A 797 1.08 -30.97 13.53
CA TYR A 797 -0.05 -31.72 14.02
C TYR A 797 0.43 -32.91 14.84
N VAL A 798 -0.22 -33.15 15.97
CA VAL A 798 -0.05 -34.38 16.76
C VAL A 798 -1.41 -34.98 17.10
N ARG A 799 -1.49 -36.30 17.09
CA ARG A 799 -2.63 -37.05 17.62
C ARG A 799 -2.13 -38.28 18.36
N GLN A 800 -2.92 -38.77 19.30
CA GLN A 800 -2.57 -39.97 20.06
C GLN A 800 -3.28 -41.21 19.52
N ASN A 801 -2.63 -42.37 19.65
CA ASN A 801 -3.22 -43.67 19.35
C ASN A 801 -3.91 -44.22 20.60
N CYS A 802 -5.17 -44.60 20.44
CA CYS A 802 -6.10 -44.81 21.54
C CYS A 802 -6.05 -46.28 21.95
N SER A 803 -5.22 -46.53 22.97
CA SER A 803 -4.74 -47.86 23.41
C SER A 803 -5.77 -48.92 23.83
N SER A 804 -7.08 -48.69 23.68
CA SER A 804 -8.13 -49.67 23.96
C SER A 804 -8.80 -50.27 22.72
N PHE A 805 -8.56 -49.76 21.51
CA PHE A 805 -9.14 -50.28 20.27
C PHE A 805 -8.14 -50.16 19.13
N SER A 806 -7.82 -51.27 18.45
CA SER A 806 -6.88 -51.25 17.33
C SER A 806 -7.40 -50.37 16.20
N GLY A 807 -6.68 -49.28 15.88
CA GLY A 807 -6.95 -48.43 14.72
C GLY A 807 -7.67 -47.11 14.99
N LEU A 808 -7.95 -46.76 16.25
CA LEU A 808 -8.53 -45.45 16.61
C LEU A 808 -7.45 -44.45 17.05
N ASN A 809 -7.48 -43.25 16.49
CA ASN A 809 -6.63 -42.12 16.87
C ASN A 809 -7.51 -40.94 17.32
N SER A 810 -6.97 -40.04 18.16
CA SER A 810 -7.64 -38.77 18.46
C SER A 810 -7.69 -37.86 17.24
N ASP A 811 -8.44 -36.76 17.33
CA ASP A 811 -8.29 -35.65 16.39
C ASP A 811 -6.85 -35.13 16.39
N TRP A 812 -6.44 -34.59 15.26
CA TRP A 812 -5.18 -33.88 15.13
C TRP A 812 -5.30 -32.50 15.79
N ILE A 813 -4.37 -32.18 16.68
CA ILE A 813 -4.26 -30.84 17.24
C ILE A 813 -3.04 -30.14 16.66
N MET A 814 -3.26 -28.87 16.27
CA MET A 814 -2.30 -28.07 15.52
C MET A 814 -1.55 -27.10 16.44
N TYR A 815 -0.26 -26.91 16.14
CA TYR A 815 0.54 -25.80 16.64
C TYR A 815 1.36 -25.21 15.49
N THR A 816 1.23 -23.90 15.27
CA THR A 816 2.02 -23.17 14.28
C THR A 816 3.31 -22.68 14.92
N LEU A 817 4.44 -23.00 14.30
CA LEU A 817 5.76 -22.47 14.67
C LEU A 817 6.42 -21.87 13.44
N THR A 818 7.12 -20.75 13.61
CA THR A 818 8.05 -20.27 12.59
C THR A 818 9.43 -20.77 12.96
N SER A 819 10.10 -21.48 12.05
CA SER A 819 11.50 -21.81 12.23
C SER A 819 12.28 -20.52 12.42
N ASN A 820 13.44 -20.56 13.09
CA ASN A 820 14.19 -19.31 13.24
C ASN A 820 14.50 -18.79 11.83
N GLY A 821 14.16 -17.53 11.56
CA GLY A 821 14.58 -16.84 10.33
C GLY A 821 16.09 -16.58 10.27
N TYR A 822 16.87 -17.35 11.02
CA TYR A 822 18.30 -17.17 11.15
C TYR A 822 18.99 -18.44 11.67
N CYS A 823 20.01 -18.91 10.97
CA CYS A 823 20.75 -20.09 11.43
C CYS A 823 21.82 -19.72 12.46
N VAL A 824 21.80 -20.37 13.63
CA VAL A 824 22.76 -20.17 14.73
C VAL A 824 23.68 -21.40 14.82
N PRO A 825 24.99 -21.28 14.55
CA PRO A 825 25.92 -22.41 14.60
C PRO A 825 26.24 -22.81 16.05
N VAL A 826 26.56 -24.10 16.23
CA VAL A 826 26.94 -24.70 17.53
C VAL A 826 28.31 -25.35 17.42
N LEU A 827 29.31 -24.78 18.08
CA LEU A 827 30.68 -25.32 18.11
C LEU A 827 30.98 -25.92 19.50
N ASN A 828 31.99 -26.79 19.61
CA ASN A 828 32.25 -27.49 20.88
C ASN A 828 32.91 -26.58 21.92
N SER A 829 32.35 -26.53 23.14
CA SER A 829 32.90 -25.84 24.31
C SER A 829 33.61 -26.80 25.28
N SER A 830 34.93 -26.99 25.13
CA SER A 830 35.74 -27.56 26.24
C SER A 830 36.19 -26.43 27.17
N SER A 831 35.22 -25.81 27.85
CA SER A 831 35.29 -24.59 28.64
C SER A 831 36.14 -24.63 29.94
N GLY A 832 37.14 -25.52 30.05
CA GLY A 832 37.91 -25.68 31.29
C GLY A 832 39.42 -25.85 31.15
N ASN A 833 39.96 -26.00 29.94
CA ASN A 833 41.39 -26.24 29.75
C ASN A 833 42.08 -25.02 29.15
N THR A 834 42.95 -24.37 29.92
CA THR A 834 43.76 -23.21 29.48
C THR A 834 44.64 -23.51 28.27
N ALA A 835 44.83 -24.78 27.90
CA ALA A 835 45.56 -25.19 26.71
C ALA A 835 44.81 -24.98 25.38
N TYR A 836 43.50 -24.69 25.38
CA TYR A 836 42.65 -24.80 24.17
C TYR A 836 41.72 -23.60 23.89
N LYS A 837 42.15 -22.36 24.17
CA LYS A 837 41.40 -21.13 23.86
C LYS A 837 41.35 -20.83 22.34
N ARG A 838 40.44 -21.44 21.60
CA ARG A 838 40.36 -21.34 20.13
C ARG A 838 39.14 -20.54 19.68
N TYR A 839 39.17 -19.24 19.98
CA TYR A 839 38.08 -18.30 19.73
C TYR A 839 38.60 -16.97 19.17
N ILE A 840 37.69 -16.10 18.71
CA ILE A 840 38.00 -14.80 18.13
C ILE A 840 38.20 -13.81 19.29
N ASN A 841 39.40 -13.26 19.44
CA ASN A 841 39.65 -12.23 20.45
C ASN A 841 39.30 -10.83 19.94
N SER A 842 39.47 -10.56 18.65
CA SER A 842 39.08 -9.27 18.08
C SER A 842 38.75 -9.34 16.60
N VAL A 843 37.77 -8.55 16.19
CA VAL A 843 37.46 -8.22 14.81
C VAL A 843 37.52 -6.70 14.67
N THR A 844 38.37 -6.23 13.76
CA THR A 844 38.41 -4.82 13.39
C THR A 844 38.36 -4.68 11.87
N THR A 845 37.75 -3.61 11.38
CA THR A 845 37.84 -3.24 9.95
C THR A 845 38.54 -1.89 9.79
N TYR A 846 39.05 -1.63 8.60
CA TYR A 846 39.69 -0.37 8.25
C TYR A 846 39.47 -0.05 6.76
N GLY A 847 39.55 1.24 6.42
CA GLY A 847 39.29 1.72 5.06
C GLY A 847 37.82 1.80 4.66
N ALA A 848 36.90 1.26 5.46
CA ALA A 848 35.46 1.47 5.29
C ALA A 848 35.00 2.82 5.88
N VAL A 849 33.83 3.31 5.46
CA VAL A 849 33.23 4.59 5.92
C VAL A 849 32.94 4.55 7.42
N VAL A 850 32.39 3.43 7.89
CA VAL A 850 32.28 3.09 9.31
C VAL A 850 32.97 1.75 9.50
N ASN A 851 33.74 1.61 10.59
CA ASN A 851 34.52 0.41 10.84
C ASN A 851 34.08 -0.32 12.10
N ILE A 852 34.11 -1.66 12.06
CA ILE A 852 33.98 -2.49 13.23
C ILE A 852 35.24 -2.30 14.09
N ASN A 853 35.04 -2.11 15.39
CA ASN A 853 36.11 -2.06 16.38
C ASN A 853 35.71 -2.90 17.60
N ASN A 854 35.63 -4.22 17.41
CA ASN A 854 35.32 -5.17 18.47
C ASN A 854 36.61 -5.81 18.99
N THR A 855 37.15 -5.26 20.07
CA THR A 855 38.40 -5.70 20.70
C THR A 855 38.10 -6.40 22.01
N ASP A 856 38.80 -7.51 22.29
CA ASP A 856 38.62 -8.33 23.49
C ASP A 856 37.19 -8.88 23.62
N SER A 857 36.62 -9.34 22.50
CA SER A 857 35.26 -9.91 22.45
C SER A 857 35.09 -11.13 23.37
N GLY A 858 36.19 -11.84 23.63
CA GLY A 858 36.22 -13.00 24.51
C GLY A 858 35.45 -14.19 23.92
N TYR A 859 35.42 -15.32 24.63
CA TYR A 859 34.57 -16.44 24.22
C TYR A 859 33.12 -16.18 24.63
N ALA A 860 32.17 -16.40 23.73
CA ALA A 860 30.73 -16.25 23.96
C ALA A 860 30.14 -17.22 25.01
N PHE A 861 30.50 -17.08 26.29
CA PHE A 861 30.04 -17.94 27.39
C PHE A 861 29.29 -17.18 28.51
N GLN A 862 29.12 -15.85 28.42
CA GLN A 862 28.69 -15.04 29.57
C GLN A 862 27.51 -14.08 29.37
N VAL A 863 26.73 -14.17 28.28
CA VAL A 863 25.49 -13.39 28.20
C VAL A 863 24.29 -14.27 28.55
N GLN A 864 23.76 -14.06 29.75
CA GLN A 864 22.58 -14.73 30.26
C GLN A 864 21.38 -14.43 29.32
N GLY A 865 20.89 -15.45 28.60
CA GLY A 865 19.69 -15.35 27.76
C GLY A 865 19.86 -15.67 26.26
N ASN A 866 21.03 -16.11 25.79
CA ASN A 866 21.20 -16.58 24.40
C ASN A 866 22.02 -17.90 24.40
N PRO A 867 21.52 -19.03 23.87
CA PRO A 867 22.32 -20.23 23.72
C PRO A 867 23.27 -19.97 22.51
N VAL A 868 24.54 -20.34 22.43
CA VAL A 868 25.12 -21.68 22.43
C VAL A 868 26.66 -21.54 22.40
N ASN A 869 27.38 -22.53 22.93
CA ASN A 869 28.82 -22.80 22.78
C ASN A 869 29.48 -22.24 21.49
N GLY A 870 30.12 -21.07 21.57
CA GLY A 870 30.95 -20.52 20.49
C GLY A 870 30.22 -19.69 19.43
N TYR A 871 29.08 -19.07 19.75
CA TYR A 871 28.42 -18.09 18.88
C TYR A 871 28.10 -16.78 19.62
N ALA A 872 28.43 -15.63 19.03
CA ALA A 872 28.07 -14.30 19.52
C ALA A 872 27.42 -13.43 18.43
N ASN A 873 26.41 -12.65 18.82
CA ASN A 873 25.75 -11.69 17.95
C ASN A 873 26.05 -10.24 18.36
N TYR A 874 26.85 -9.54 17.57
CA TYR A 874 27.23 -8.15 17.76
C TYR A 874 26.54 -7.17 16.80
N SER A 875 25.67 -7.65 15.91
CA SER A 875 24.99 -6.84 14.89
C SER A 875 24.25 -5.61 15.44
N GLY A 876 23.73 -5.68 16.67
CA GLY A 876 23.04 -4.53 17.29
C GLY A 876 23.97 -3.42 17.80
N ILE A 877 25.28 -3.65 17.89
CA ILE A 877 26.25 -2.73 18.52
C ILE A 877 27.48 -2.44 17.67
N HIS A 878 27.78 -3.28 16.67
CA HIS A 878 28.93 -3.11 15.78
C HIS A 878 28.50 -3.24 14.31
N ALA A 879 28.90 -2.25 13.51
CA ALA A 879 28.62 -2.21 12.08
C ALA A 879 29.83 -1.73 11.27
N VAL A 880 29.95 -2.22 10.04
CA VAL A 880 30.83 -1.70 8.99
C VAL A 880 29.96 -1.08 7.89
N SER A 881 30.35 0.07 7.35
CA SER A 881 29.62 0.71 6.23
C SER A 881 30.56 0.95 5.07
N GLN A 882 30.22 0.48 3.87
CA GLN A 882 31.06 0.61 2.68
C GLN A 882 30.22 0.74 1.39
N TYR A 883 30.77 1.41 0.37
CA TYR A 883 30.11 1.58 -0.93
C TYR A 883 30.08 0.28 -1.74
N GLN A 884 29.08 0.16 -2.63
CA GLN A 884 29.06 -0.86 -3.69
C GLN A 884 30.39 -0.86 -4.46
N GLY A 885 30.89 -2.02 -4.88
CA GLY A 885 32.15 -2.15 -5.64
C GLY A 885 33.45 -1.85 -4.88
N GLU A 886 33.38 -1.46 -3.60
CA GLU A 886 34.56 -1.16 -2.78
C GLU A 886 34.95 -2.29 -1.83
N TYR A 887 36.18 -2.21 -1.32
CA TYR A 887 36.72 -3.22 -0.41
C TYR A 887 36.58 -2.82 1.05
N VAL A 888 36.20 -3.78 1.89
CA VAL A 888 36.34 -3.71 3.35
C VAL A 888 37.61 -4.45 3.73
N LEU A 889 38.59 -3.74 4.27
CA LEU A 889 39.75 -4.38 4.87
C LEU A 889 39.43 -4.77 6.31
N PHE A 890 39.87 -5.95 6.73
CA PHE A 890 39.60 -6.49 8.05
C PHE A 890 40.81 -7.15 8.68
N ASN A 891 40.87 -7.09 10.01
CA ASN A 891 41.80 -7.81 10.86
C ASN A 891 41.03 -8.65 11.88
N VAL A 892 41.25 -9.97 11.84
CA VAL A 892 40.72 -10.92 12.82
C VAL A 892 41.88 -11.51 13.61
N ILE A 893 41.81 -11.41 14.94
CA ILE A 893 42.84 -11.96 15.84
C ILE A 893 42.22 -13.07 16.67
N PRO A 894 42.69 -14.32 16.56
CA PRO A 894 42.31 -15.37 17.48
C PRO A 894 43.03 -15.21 18.84
N GLU A 895 42.39 -15.60 19.94
CA GLU A 895 42.99 -15.57 21.29
C GLU A 895 44.26 -16.43 21.36
N ASN A 896 44.19 -17.66 20.85
CA ASN A 896 45.37 -18.51 20.70
C ASN A 896 46.00 -18.30 19.33
N ILE A 897 47.07 -17.51 19.32
CA ILE A 897 47.83 -17.15 18.12
C ILE A 897 48.77 -18.26 17.59
N VAL A 898 48.95 -19.37 18.32
CA VAL A 898 49.87 -20.45 17.91
C VAL A 898 49.16 -21.60 17.17
N ASP A 899 47.88 -21.82 17.43
CA ASP A 899 47.08 -22.86 16.78
C ASP A 899 46.63 -22.43 15.37
N SER A 900 46.74 -23.36 14.42
CA SER A 900 46.25 -23.17 13.05
C SER A 900 44.72 -23.21 13.00
N GLN A 901 44.08 -22.10 12.65
CA GLN A 901 42.62 -21.98 12.49
C GLN A 901 42.28 -21.64 11.03
N ARG A 902 41.09 -21.94 10.56
CA ARG A 902 40.59 -21.45 9.27
C ARG A 902 39.54 -20.36 9.51
N LEU A 903 39.55 -19.35 8.66
CA LEU A 903 38.64 -18.21 8.72
C LEU A 903 37.75 -18.19 7.47
N LYS A 904 36.44 -18.01 7.66
CA LYS A 904 35.49 -17.76 6.57
C LYS A 904 34.51 -16.67 6.98
N ILE A 905 34.15 -15.81 6.02
CA ILE A 905 33.24 -14.68 6.21
C ILE A 905 32.14 -14.78 5.17
N TRP A 906 30.90 -14.59 5.62
CA TRP A 906 29.73 -14.52 4.77
C TRP A 906 29.01 -13.19 4.96
N VAL A 907 28.31 -12.75 3.91
CA VAL A 907 27.32 -11.69 3.99
C VAL A 907 26.02 -12.25 3.43
N ASP A 908 24.97 -12.15 4.24
CA ASP A 908 23.59 -12.46 3.82
C ASP A 908 23.13 -11.31 2.92
N TRP A 909 23.22 -11.50 1.60
CA TRP A 909 22.92 -10.46 0.60
C TRP A 909 21.45 -10.47 0.18
N ASN A 910 20.77 -11.60 0.31
CA ASN A 910 19.36 -11.75 -0.07
C ASN A 910 18.39 -11.42 1.09
N LYS A 911 18.92 -11.27 2.31
CA LYS A 911 18.19 -10.95 3.55
C LYS A 911 17.18 -12.03 3.96
N ASP A 912 17.40 -13.27 3.55
CA ASP A 912 16.57 -14.39 3.96
C ASP A 912 17.02 -15.00 5.30
N GLY A 913 18.14 -14.52 5.85
CA GLY A 913 18.70 -14.95 7.13
C GLY A 913 19.50 -16.25 7.07
N VAL A 914 19.69 -16.82 5.88
CA VAL A 914 20.65 -17.88 5.60
C VAL A 914 21.98 -17.23 5.26
N PHE A 915 23.08 -17.94 5.55
CA PHE A 915 24.31 -17.69 4.79
C PHE A 915 24.52 -18.90 3.91
N GLU A 916 24.36 -18.78 2.60
CA GLU A 916 24.64 -19.88 1.72
C GLU A 916 26.14 -20.15 1.67
N ASP A 917 26.53 -21.41 1.91
CA ASP A 917 27.94 -21.83 1.81
C ASP A 917 28.39 -22.06 0.36
N ASN A 918 27.98 -21.15 -0.52
CA ASN A 918 28.34 -21.14 -1.93
C ASN A 918 28.92 -19.78 -2.31
N ALA A 919 29.26 -19.58 -3.59
CA ALA A 919 29.92 -18.37 -4.05
C ALA A 919 29.06 -17.08 -3.98
N THR A 920 27.74 -17.19 -3.71
CA THR A 920 26.84 -16.03 -3.60
C THR A 920 27.12 -15.19 -2.38
N GLU A 921 27.34 -15.82 -1.23
CA GLU A 921 27.38 -15.12 0.06
C GLU A 921 28.72 -15.25 0.80
N ILE A 922 29.61 -16.14 0.35
CA ILE A 922 30.99 -16.18 0.86
C ILE A 922 31.76 -14.98 0.32
N VAL A 923 32.09 -14.04 1.19
CA VAL A 923 32.91 -12.86 0.84
C VAL A 923 34.39 -13.08 1.14
N TYR A 924 34.73 -14.04 2.02
CA TYR A 924 36.12 -14.40 2.29
C TYR A 924 36.30 -15.84 2.77
N LEU A 925 37.36 -16.51 2.32
CA LEU A 925 37.83 -17.79 2.86
C LEU A 925 39.36 -17.81 2.90
N SER A 926 39.95 -18.15 4.05
CA SER A 926 41.40 -18.30 4.16
C SER A 926 41.88 -19.50 3.32
N GLY A 927 42.84 -19.26 2.42
CA GLY A 927 43.39 -20.31 1.56
C GLY A 927 44.15 -21.40 2.33
N GLU A 928 44.87 -20.99 3.38
CA GLU A 928 45.56 -21.87 4.34
C GLU A 928 45.04 -21.62 5.75
N ALA A 929 45.41 -22.50 6.70
CA ALA A 929 45.14 -22.25 8.10
C ALA A 929 46.01 -21.09 8.63
N ILE A 930 45.37 -20.09 9.23
CA ILE A 930 45.96 -18.88 9.78
C ILE A 930 46.56 -19.15 11.16
N LYS A 931 47.71 -18.51 11.46
CA LYS A 931 48.36 -18.49 12.78
C LYS A 931 48.57 -17.04 13.19
N GLY A 932 47.94 -16.61 14.28
CA GLY A 932 47.98 -15.22 14.74
C GLY A 932 47.04 -14.29 13.97
N ALA A 933 47.29 -12.99 14.07
CA ALA A 933 46.46 -11.95 13.47
C ALA A 933 46.39 -12.10 11.94
N HIS A 934 45.18 -12.15 11.42
CA HIS A 934 44.93 -12.31 9.99
C HIS A 934 44.34 -11.03 9.40
N ASN A 935 45.05 -10.47 8.43
CA ASN A 935 44.66 -9.25 7.74
C ASN A 935 44.30 -9.60 6.30
N SER A 936 43.11 -9.21 5.85
CA SER A 936 42.70 -9.37 4.47
C SER A 936 41.64 -8.34 4.12
N PHE A 937 41.02 -8.50 2.96
CA PHE A 937 39.90 -7.69 2.52
C PHE A 937 38.83 -8.56 1.84
N PHE A 938 37.63 -8.01 1.71
CA PHE A 938 36.58 -8.53 0.82
C PHE A 938 35.91 -7.37 0.08
N GLU A 939 35.34 -7.63 -1.09
CA GLU A 939 34.66 -6.64 -1.93
C GLU A 939 33.15 -6.63 -1.65
N ILE A 940 32.54 -5.44 -1.69
CA ILE A 940 31.09 -5.27 -1.74
C ILE A 940 30.66 -5.40 -3.21
N PRO A 941 29.75 -6.30 -3.59
CA PRO A 941 29.29 -6.39 -4.97
C PRO A 941 28.73 -5.06 -5.49
N SER A 942 28.98 -4.74 -6.75
CA SER A 942 28.57 -3.46 -7.35
C SER A 942 27.06 -3.36 -7.62
N ASP A 943 26.39 -4.50 -7.71
CA ASP A 943 24.98 -4.67 -8.06
C ASP A 943 24.08 -5.01 -6.87
N VAL A 944 24.65 -5.27 -5.68
CA VAL A 944 23.86 -5.59 -4.50
C VAL A 944 23.06 -4.35 -4.06
N PRO A 945 21.76 -4.47 -3.74
CA PRO A 945 20.97 -3.31 -3.34
C PRO A 945 21.59 -2.52 -2.17
N VAL A 946 21.22 -1.25 -2.06
CA VAL A 946 21.66 -0.44 -0.91
C VAL A 946 20.87 -0.84 0.33
N GLY A 947 21.52 -0.81 1.48
CA GLY A 947 20.88 -1.12 2.76
C GLY A 947 21.76 -1.90 3.72
N SER A 948 21.17 -2.28 4.84
CA SER A 948 21.84 -3.09 5.87
C SER A 948 21.70 -4.57 5.57
N TYR A 949 22.81 -5.27 5.72
CA TYR A 949 23.01 -6.71 5.54
C TYR A 949 23.68 -7.28 6.78
N ARG A 950 23.59 -8.59 6.96
CA ARG A 950 24.23 -9.26 8.09
C ARG A 950 25.56 -9.85 7.64
N LEU A 951 26.61 -9.64 8.41
CA LEU A 951 27.97 -10.11 8.17
C LEU A 951 28.29 -11.17 9.23
N ARG A 952 28.71 -12.37 8.82
CA ARG A 952 29.11 -13.46 9.72
C ARG A 952 30.57 -13.80 9.54
N ILE A 953 31.29 -13.96 10.66
CA ILE A 953 32.71 -14.33 10.69
C ILE A 953 32.86 -15.59 11.53
N MET A 954 33.42 -16.66 10.95
CA MET A 954 33.69 -17.92 11.66
C MET A 954 35.17 -18.26 11.65
N SER A 955 35.72 -18.55 12.82
CA SER A 955 37.08 -19.09 13.00
C SER A 955 37.03 -20.48 13.63
N LYS A 956 37.62 -21.48 12.98
CA LYS A 956 37.51 -22.90 13.40
C LYS A 956 38.82 -23.67 13.29
N TYR A 957 39.13 -24.51 14.28
CA TYR A 957 40.29 -25.40 14.33
C TYR A 957 40.03 -26.72 13.59
N THR A 958 40.09 -26.74 12.25
CA THR A 958 39.89 -27.97 11.47
C THR A 958 40.53 -27.89 10.08
N THR A 959 40.69 -29.07 9.44
CA THR A 959 40.92 -29.21 7.99
C THR A 959 39.62 -29.38 7.19
N GLY A 960 38.47 -29.57 7.86
CA GLY A 960 37.15 -29.70 7.23
C GLY A 960 36.56 -28.39 6.71
N ALA A 961 35.42 -28.48 6.01
CA ALA A 961 34.68 -27.32 5.53
C ALA A 961 34.16 -26.46 6.70
N LEU A 962 34.14 -25.14 6.51
CA LEU A 962 33.49 -24.19 7.42
C LEU A 962 32.08 -23.99 6.90
N ILE A 963 31.08 -24.48 7.62
CA ILE A 963 29.68 -24.39 7.21
C ILE A 963 28.99 -23.38 8.14
N PRO A 964 28.28 -22.37 7.63
CA PRO A 964 27.81 -21.23 8.42
C PRO A 964 26.77 -21.60 9.49
N CYS A 965 26.10 -22.74 9.34
CA CYS A 965 25.05 -23.24 10.24
C CYS A 965 25.43 -24.58 10.91
N GLU A 966 26.73 -24.87 11.06
CA GLU A 966 27.22 -26.17 11.53
C GLU A 966 26.93 -26.45 13.02
N ASN A 967 26.59 -27.71 13.33
CA ASN A 967 26.72 -28.29 14.68
C ASN A 967 27.96 -29.20 14.70
N SER A 968 29.07 -28.75 15.30
CA SER A 968 30.38 -29.40 15.22
C SER A 968 30.95 -29.81 16.58
N SER A 969 31.60 -30.97 16.65
CA SER A 969 32.42 -31.38 17.80
C SER A 969 33.80 -30.68 17.85
N VAL A 970 34.05 -29.78 16.90
CA VAL A 970 35.33 -29.10 16.72
C VAL A 970 35.34 -27.72 17.38
N TYR A 971 36.52 -27.26 17.80
CA TYR A 971 36.72 -25.99 18.49
C TYR A 971 36.71 -24.79 17.54
N GLY A 972 36.00 -23.72 17.92
CA GLY A 972 35.95 -22.47 17.16
C GLY A 972 34.94 -21.48 17.76
N GLU A 973 34.80 -20.34 17.08
CA GLU A 973 33.79 -19.32 17.37
C GLU A 973 33.22 -18.70 16.09
N THR A 974 31.97 -18.27 16.17
CA THR A 974 31.29 -17.49 15.13
C THR A 974 30.75 -16.18 15.71
N GLU A 975 30.98 -15.08 15.03
CA GLU A 975 30.50 -13.75 15.41
C GLU A 975 29.73 -13.10 14.26
N ASP A 976 28.61 -12.42 14.57
CA ASP A 976 27.86 -11.64 13.58
C ASP A 976 27.91 -10.14 13.83
N TYR A 977 27.89 -9.38 12.73
CA TYR A 977 27.95 -7.92 12.67
C TYR A 977 26.95 -7.39 11.63
N THR A 978 26.77 -6.07 11.58
CA THR A 978 26.01 -5.42 10.50
C THR A 978 26.95 -4.87 9.43
N LEU A 979 26.62 -5.07 8.15
CA LEU A 979 27.25 -4.43 7.00
C LEU A 979 26.24 -3.51 6.32
N ASN A 980 26.52 -2.21 6.26
CA ASN A 980 25.70 -1.26 5.50
C ASN A 980 26.33 -1.00 4.14
N VAL A 981 25.62 -1.36 3.08
CA VAL A 981 26.00 -1.04 1.70
C VAL A 981 25.46 0.34 1.34
N LEU A 982 26.38 1.20 0.93
CA LEU A 982 26.11 2.58 0.52
C LEU A 982 26.13 2.69 -1.01
N HIS A 983 25.34 3.60 -1.57
CA HIS A 983 25.30 3.85 -3.01
C HIS A 983 26.58 4.54 -3.52
N ILE A 984 27.14 4.11 -4.65
CA ILE A 984 28.14 4.91 -5.38
C ILE A 984 27.43 6.08 -6.08
N ASP A 985 27.55 7.28 -5.54
CA ASP A 985 27.16 8.50 -6.26
C ASP A 985 28.22 8.86 -7.31
N CYS A 986 28.14 8.25 -8.50
CA CYS A 986 28.96 8.59 -9.67
C CYS A 986 28.09 9.25 -10.77
N PRO A 987 27.61 10.50 -10.54
CA PRO A 987 26.76 11.18 -11.51
C PRO A 987 27.55 11.52 -12.78
N ALA A 988 27.02 11.14 -13.93
CA ALA A 988 27.56 11.59 -15.22
C ALA A 988 27.63 13.12 -15.28
N PRO A 989 28.63 13.72 -15.95
CA PRO A 989 28.69 15.16 -16.14
C PRO A 989 27.35 15.70 -16.63
N THR A 990 26.88 16.75 -15.98
CA THR A 990 25.61 17.44 -16.25
C THR A 990 25.88 18.82 -16.84
N VAL A 991 24.85 19.48 -17.37
CA VAL A 991 24.95 20.87 -17.88
C VAL A 991 26.08 21.05 -18.92
N LEU A 992 26.09 20.22 -19.96
CA LEU A 992 27.04 20.34 -21.06
C LEU A 992 26.70 21.56 -21.93
N SER A 993 27.71 22.32 -22.33
CA SER A 993 27.55 23.50 -23.20
C SER A 993 28.78 23.71 -24.07
N ALA A 994 28.62 24.43 -25.20
CA ALA A 994 29.74 24.90 -26.01
C ALA A 994 29.82 26.43 -25.98
N SER A 995 31.03 26.96 -25.97
CA SER A 995 31.37 28.39 -25.88
C SER A 995 32.59 28.67 -26.75
N ASN A 996 32.92 29.95 -26.99
CA ASN A 996 34.02 30.36 -27.88
C ASN A 996 33.99 29.62 -29.24
N LEU A 997 32.77 29.45 -29.78
CA LEU A 997 32.54 28.79 -31.06
C LEU A 997 33.10 29.68 -32.17
N THR A 998 34.05 29.14 -32.92
CA THR A 998 34.54 29.74 -34.16
C THR A 998 34.27 28.78 -35.32
N ARG A 999 34.80 29.11 -36.50
CA ARG A 999 34.78 28.23 -37.68
C ARG A 999 35.52 26.92 -37.44
N GLU A 1000 36.58 26.95 -36.62
CA GLU A 1000 37.54 25.84 -36.50
C GLU A 1000 37.79 25.39 -35.06
N THR A 1001 37.23 26.09 -34.07
CA THR A 1001 37.44 25.80 -32.65
C THR A 1001 36.16 25.89 -31.84
N ALA A 1002 36.10 25.17 -30.73
CA ALA A 1002 35.02 25.26 -29.75
C ALA A 1002 35.56 24.95 -28.36
N THR A 1003 35.05 25.59 -27.30
CA THR A 1003 35.33 25.20 -25.92
C THR A 1003 34.08 24.57 -25.32
N ILE A 1004 34.16 23.28 -25.00
CA ILE A 1004 33.06 22.53 -24.39
C ILE A 1004 33.22 22.55 -22.88
N ASN A 1005 32.13 22.78 -22.15
CA ASN A 1005 32.11 22.87 -20.69
C ASN A 1005 31.04 21.94 -20.12
N TRP A 1006 31.24 21.48 -18.88
CA TRP A 1006 30.27 20.66 -18.15
C TRP A 1006 30.35 20.94 -16.65
N THR A 1007 29.33 20.49 -15.90
CA THR A 1007 29.37 20.43 -14.43
C THR A 1007 29.50 18.99 -13.98
N SER A 1008 30.41 18.72 -13.06
CA SER A 1008 30.58 17.40 -12.46
C SER A 1008 31.17 17.56 -11.05
N THR A 1009 30.91 16.58 -10.20
CA THR A 1009 31.52 16.43 -8.87
C THR A 1009 32.97 15.95 -8.95
N GLY A 1010 33.39 15.37 -10.09
CA GLY A 1010 34.75 14.93 -10.35
C GLY A 1010 35.72 16.00 -10.83
N ASN A 1011 36.96 15.55 -10.99
CA ASN A 1011 38.15 16.32 -11.36
C ASN A 1011 38.97 15.65 -12.47
N SER A 1012 38.52 14.51 -13.02
CA SER A 1012 39.17 13.85 -14.15
C SER A 1012 38.13 13.35 -15.14
N PHE A 1013 38.37 13.57 -16.44
CA PHE A 1013 37.38 13.33 -17.49
C PHE A 1013 37.99 12.73 -18.75
N ASP A 1014 37.30 11.75 -19.32
CA ASP A 1014 37.50 11.29 -20.68
C ASP A 1014 36.50 11.99 -21.60
N ILE A 1015 36.94 12.29 -22.81
CA ILE A 1015 36.13 12.96 -23.82
C ILE A 1015 36.33 12.32 -25.20
N GLU A 1016 35.26 12.33 -25.99
CA GLU A 1016 35.28 11.83 -27.36
C GLU A 1016 34.39 12.71 -28.25
N TRP A 1017 34.87 13.12 -29.43
CA TRP A 1017 34.08 13.94 -30.35
C TRP A 1017 34.29 13.58 -31.81
N GLY A 1018 33.30 13.91 -32.63
CA GLY A 1018 33.30 13.67 -34.07
C GLY A 1018 32.13 14.37 -34.74
N LEU A 1019 32.03 14.28 -36.08
CA LEU A 1019 30.86 14.78 -36.80
C LEU A 1019 29.59 14.12 -36.25
N SER A 1020 28.52 14.91 -36.17
CA SER A 1020 27.24 14.46 -35.61
C SER A 1020 26.79 13.15 -36.26
N GLY A 1021 26.52 12.13 -35.43
CA GLY A 1021 26.17 10.78 -35.86
C GLY A 1021 27.34 9.79 -35.98
N PHE A 1022 28.56 10.16 -35.57
CA PHE A 1022 29.67 9.20 -35.50
C PHE A 1022 29.41 8.10 -34.47
N THR A 1023 29.95 6.90 -34.72
CA THR A 1023 29.86 5.77 -33.80
C THR A 1023 30.76 6.02 -32.59
N GLN A 1024 30.20 5.98 -31.38
CA GLN A 1024 30.98 6.13 -30.16
C GLN A 1024 32.08 5.06 -30.07
N GLY A 1025 33.31 5.46 -29.75
CA GLY A 1025 34.54 4.66 -29.86
C GLY A 1025 35.35 4.88 -31.15
N THR A 1026 34.81 5.58 -32.15
CA THR A 1026 35.50 5.91 -33.42
C THR A 1026 35.81 7.39 -33.59
N GLY A 1027 35.45 8.22 -32.61
CA GLY A 1027 35.72 9.66 -32.60
C GLY A 1027 37.14 9.97 -32.17
N ILE A 1028 37.47 11.26 -32.22
CA ILE A 1028 38.73 11.78 -31.68
C ILE A 1028 38.57 11.84 -30.16
N THR A 1029 39.56 11.35 -29.42
CA THR A 1029 39.52 11.27 -27.96
C THR A 1029 40.45 12.28 -27.30
N GLY A 1030 40.14 12.62 -26.05
CA GLY A 1030 40.98 13.46 -25.21
C GLY A 1030 40.73 13.17 -23.73
N THR A 1031 41.55 13.76 -22.87
CA THR A 1031 41.36 13.74 -21.42
C THR A 1031 41.63 15.11 -20.83
N THR A 1032 40.99 15.42 -19.71
CA THR A 1032 41.22 16.69 -19.01
C THR A 1032 40.88 16.56 -17.53
N THR A 1033 41.55 17.37 -16.71
CA THR A 1033 41.22 17.56 -15.29
C THR A 1033 40.41 18.83 -15.04
N GLN A 1034 40.22 19.63 -16.09
CA GLN A 1034 39.37 20.81 -16.05
C GLN A 1034 37.95 20.44 -16.48
N LYS A 1035 36.95 21.19 -16.00
CA LYS A 1035 35.54 20.98 -16.35
C LYS A 1035 35.18 21.59 -17.71
N ASN A 1036 36.19 21.73 -18.56
CA ASN A 1036 36.10 22.22 -19.92
C ASN A 1036 37.20 21.59 -20.79
N PHE A 1037 37.00 21.64 -22.11
CA PHE A 1037 37.97 21.20 -23.09
C PHE A 1037 37.88 22.01 -24.39
N SER A 1038 39.03 22.43 -24.91
CA SER A 1038 39.13 23.17 -26.16
C SER A 1038 39.37 22.22 -27.33
N LEU A 1039 38.45 22.26 -28.29
CA LEU A 1039 38.48 21.57 -29.57
C LEU A 1039 39.04 22.49 -30.65
N SER A 1040 39.89 21.95 -31.51
CA SER A 1040 40.48 22.61 -32.68
C SER A 1040 40.32 21.74 -33.93
N GLU A 1041 40.65 22.29 -35.10
CA GLU A 1041 40.56 21.60 -36.41
C GLU A 1041 39.12 21.18 -36.78
N LEU A 1042 38.12 21.92 -36.30
CA LEU A 1042 36.72 21.71 -36.67
C LEU A 1042 36.44 22.31 -38.05
N ILE A 1043 35.40 21.83 -38.71
CA ILE A 1043 34.97 22.32 -40.03
C ILE A 1043 33.78 23.25 -39.83
N ALA A 1044 33.85 24.45 -40.41
CA ALA A 1044 32.81 25.48 -40.31
C ALA A 1044 31.43 24.97 -40.75
N GLY A 1045 30.38 25.38 -40.03
CA GLY A 1045 28.98 25.06 -40.36
C GLY A 1045 28.54 23.62 -40.09
N ASN A 1046 29.41 22.79 -39.52
CA ASN A 1046 29.11 21.38 -39.25
C ASN A 1046 28.71 21.16 -37.80
N THR A 1047 27.78 20.23 -37.59
CA THR A 1047 27.39 19.77 -36.26
C THR A 1047 28.31 18.65 -35.81
N TYR A 1048 28.82 18.77 -34.59
CA TYR A 1048 29.65 17.79 -33.92
C TYR A 1048 28.89 17.20 -32.74
N ASP A 1049 29.06 15.89 -32.54
CA ASP A 1049 28.68 15.20 -31.31
C ASP A 1049 29.91 15.09 -30.42
N PHE A 1050 29.70 15.27 -29.12
CA PHE A 1050 30.72 15.17 -28.09
C PHE A 1050 30.18 14.36 -26.91
N TYR A 1051 31.01 13.49 -26.37
CA TYR A 1051 30.74 12.67 -25.20
C TYR A 1051 31.76 13.02 -24.12
N VAL A 1052 31.31 13.14 -22.87
CA VAL A 1052 32.19 13.28 -21.70
C VAL A 1052 31.75 12.35 -20.58
N ARG A 1053 32.70 11.76 -19.88
CA ARG A 1053 32.46 11.02 -18.64
C ARG A 1053 33.50 11.37 -17.59
N GLN A 1054 33.11 11.32 -16.33
CA GLN A 1054 34.01 11.44 -15.20
C GLN A 1054 34.78 10.13 -15.01
N THR A 1055 36.06 10.22 -14.66
CA THR A 1055 36.96 9.06 -14.48
C THR A 1055 37.54 8.93 -13.08
N ASP A 1056 37.22 9.86 -12.17
CA ASP A 1056 37.64 9.84 -10.77
C ASP A 1056 36.47 9.61 -9.80
N CYS A 1057 35.56 8.68 -10.13
CA CYS A 1057 34.52 8.28 -9.20
C CYS A 1057 35.13 7.55 -7.98
N VAL A 1058 34.61 7.85 -6.78
CA VAL A 1058 35.17 7.34 -5.51
C VAL A 1058 34.74 5.90 -5.31
N ALA A 1059 35.49 5.00 -5.93
CA ALA A 1059 35.65 3.62 -5.55
C ALA A 1059 36.90 3.08 -6.29
N SER A 1060 37.92 2.65 -5.56
CA SER A 1060 39.20 2.08 -6.00
C SER A 1060 39.32 1.64 -7.48
N SER A 1061 40.18 2.36 -8.22
CA SER A 1061 40.71 2.02 -9.55
C SER A 1061 39.71 1.85 -10.71
N GLY A 1062 39.24 2.98 -11.28
CA GLY A 1062 38.88 3.05 -12.71
C GLY A 1062 37.38 3.01 -13.05
N ALA A 1063 36.49 3.15 -12.07
CA ALA A 1063 35.07 3.33 -12.35
C ALA A 1063 34.82 4.69 -13.01
N ASN A 1064 34.26 4.67 -14.22
CA ASN A 1064 33.87 5.88 -14.94
C ASN A 1064 32.36 6.09 -14.84
N SER A 1065 31.91 7.34 -14.86
CA SER A 1065 30.50 7.62 -15.05
C SER A 1065 30.02 7.16 -16.42
N ASN A 1066 28.71 7.07 -16.62
CA ASN A 1066 28.15 6.96 -17.97
C ASN A 1066 28.60 8.16 -18.84
N TRP A 1067 28.76 7.91 -20.14
CA TRP A 1067 29.03 8.97 -21.12
C TRP A 1067 27.82 9.88 -21.28
N LYS A 1068 28.03 11.18 -21.12
CA LYS A 1068 27.02 12.19 -21.44
C LYS A 1068 27.29 12.79 -22.80
N LYS A 1069 26.30 12.69 -23.70
CA LYS A 1069 26.33 13.29 -25.03
C LYS A 1069 25.86 14.75 -25.02
N PHE A 1070 26.51 15.58 -25.83
CA PHE A 1070 26.07 16.91 -26.23
C PHE A 1070 26.46 17.17 -27.69
N SER A 1071 25.66 17.97 -28.39
CA SER A 1071 25.92 18.32 -29.79
C SER A 1071 25.97 19.83 -29.95
N PHE A 1072 26.88 20.33 -30.80
CA PHE A 1072 26.99 21.75 -31.13
C PHE A 1072 27.36 21.93 -32.60
N THR A 1073 27.03 23.09 -33.17
CA THR A 1073 27.36 23.44 -34.56
C THR A 1073 28.37 24.58 -34.57
N THR A 1074 29.46 24.42 -35.33
CA THR A 1074 30.46 25.48 -35.54
C THR A 1074 29.88 26.61 -36.38
N THR A 1075 30.38 27.84 -36.21
CA THR A 1075 29.84 29.00 -36.92
C THR A 1075 30.30 29.05 -38.37
N ASN A 1076 29.48 29.62 -39.26
CA ASN A 1076 29.88 29.90 -40.65
C ASN A 1076 30.70 31.20 -40.78
N TYR A 1077 30.70 32.05 -39.75
CA TYR A 1077 31.27 33.40 -39.79
C TYR A 1077 32.69 33.44 -39.21
N CYS A 1078 33.58 34.22 -39.83
CA CYS A 1078 34.89 34.54 -39.27
C CYS A 1078 34.71 35.43 -38.04
N VAL A 1079 35.15 34.96 -36.87
CA VAL A 1079 35.34 35.80 -35.70
C VAL A 1079 36.84 36.03 -35.56
N ASP A 1080 37.40 36.93 -36.35
CA ASP A 1080 38.81 37.30 -36.22
C ASP A 1080 38.98 38.19 -34.98
N TYR A 1081 39.76 37.70 -34.02
CA TYR A 1081 40.45 38.55 -33.05
C TYR A 1081 41.92 38.64 -33.44
N PRO A 1082 42.41 39.85 -33.73
CA PRO A 1082 43.76 40.23 -33.34
C PRO A 1082 43.67 41.33 -32.29
N ASN A 1083 44.31 41.08 -31.16
CA ASN A 1083 44.50 42.02 -30.05
C ASN A 1083 44.88 43.42 -30.55
N TYR A 1084 43.95 44.38 -30.50
CA TYR A 1084 44.23 45.80 -30.68
C TYR A 1084 43.53 46.62 -29.60
N ILE A 1085 44.31 47.56 -29.07
CA ILE A 1085 44.01 48.44 -27.94
C ILE A 1085 42.88 49.41 -28.31
N GLU A 1086 42.03 49.71 -27.32
CA GLU A 1086 40.88 50.62 -27.35
C GLU A 1086 41.15 51.93 -28.13
N ASN A 1087 40.23 52.29 -29.01
CA ASN A 1087 40.20 53.58 -29.69
C ASN A 1087 38.78 54.18 -29.60
N PRO A 1088 38.54 55.20 -28.75
CA PRO A 1088 37.20 55.60 -28.33
C PRO A 1088 36.57 56.76 -29.15
N TYR A 1089 36.97 57.03 -30.39
CA TYR A 1089 36.67 58.32 -31.06
C TYR A 1089 35.41 58.40 -31.96
N PHE A 1090 34.58 57.36 -32.08
CA PHE A 1090 33.38 57.38 -32.93
C PHE A 1090 32.10 57.68 -32.14
N LYS A 1091 31.40 58.78 -32.47
CA LYS A 1091 30.24 59.25 -31.69
C LYS A 1091 28.89 59.12 -32.41
N ASN A 1092 28.80 59.46 -33.70
CA ASN A 1092 27.52 59.50 -34.45
C ASN A 1092 27.71 59.03 -35.91
N PHE A 1093 26.78 58.20 -36.41
CA PHE A 1093 26.72 57.71 -37.80
C PHE A 1093 25.28 57.86 -38.34
N LYS A 1094 25.12 58.46 -39.53
CA LYS A 1094 23.82 58.68 -40.19
C LYS A 1094 23.89 58.34 -41.67
N THR A 1095 22.79 57.83 -42.20
CA THR A 1095 22.56 57.61 -43.64
C THR A 1095 21.36 58.42 -44.13
N TYR A 1096 21.37 58.87 -45.38
CA TYR A 1096 20.24 59.59 -45.99
C TYR A 1096 19.63 58.80 -47.15
N HIS A 1097 18.32 58.54 -47.07
CA HIS A 1097 17.46 58.17 -48.21
C HIS A 1097 15.99 58.59 -47.98
N ALA A 1098 15.19 58.71 -49.06
CA ALA A 1098 13.94 59.47 -49.09
C ALA A 1098 12.77 58.95 -48.24
N GLU A 1099 12.83 57.74 -47.64
CA GLU A 1099 11.68 57.20 -46.89
C GLU A 1099 11.98 56.72 -45.45
N THR A 1100 13.23 56.47 -45.07
CA THR A 1100 13.58 56.14 -43.67
C THR A 1100 15.05 56.44 -43.38
N ASN A 1101 15.31 57.25 -42.34
CA ASN A 1101 16.66 57.55 -41.85
C ASN A 1101 16.98 56.67 -40.63
N ILE A 1102 18.20 56.13 -40.56
CA ILE A 1102 18.73 55.53 -39.33
C ILE A 1102 19.24 56.66 -38.43
N TYR A 1103 18.62 56.83 -37.25
CA TYR A 1103 19.07 57.77 -36.22
C TYR A 1103 19.57 57.02 -35.00
N ASN A 1104 20.85 57.19 -34.66
CA ASN A 1104 21.32 56.97 -33.30
C ASN A 1104 21.26 58.31 -32.55
N LEU A 1105 20.42 58.42 -31.54
CA LEU A 1105 20.33 59.59 -30.65
C LEU A 1105 20.69 59.13 -29.24
N ASP A 1106 21.92 59.47 -28.86
CA ASP A 1106 22.48 59.49 -27.51
C ASP A 1106 22.35 58.21 -26.67
N THR A 1107 23.35 57.31 -26.69
CA THR A 1107 23.91 56.66 -25.48
C THR A 1107 25.22 55.88 -25.72
N GLY A 1108 26.29 56.51 -26.21
CA GLY A 1108 27.64 56.06 -25.86
C GLY A 1108 28.66 55.90 -26.98
N LEU A 1109 29.91 56.15 -26.61
CA LEU A 1109 31.10 55.91 -27.41
C LEU A 1109 31.23 54.39 -27.66
N SER A 1110 31.52 53.98 -28.90
CA SER A 1110 31.94 52.60 -29.16
C SER A 1110 33.36 52.43 -28.61
N GLU A 1111 33.53 51.61 -27.57
CA GLU A 1111 34.85 51.29 -26.97
C GLU A 1111 35.74 50.44 -27.91
N LYS A 1112 35.20 49.96 -29.03
CA LYS A 1112 35.91 49.13 -30.01
C LYS A 1112 36.10 49.86 -31.34
N ALA A 1113 37.24 49.59 -32.00
CA ALA A 1113 37.57 50.11 -33.33
C ALA A 1113 36.64 49.60 -34.46
N TYR A 1114 35.78 48.62 -34.17
CA TYR A 1114 34.77 48.05 -35.06
C TYR A 1114 33.41 47.99 -34.36
N GLY A 1115 32.38 48.58 -34.97
CA GLY A 1115 30.99 48.50 -34.51
C GLY A 1115 30.17 47.63 -35.46
N ASN A 1116 29.54 46.58 -34.95
CA ASN A 1116 28.61 45.76 -35.72
C ASN A 1116 27.17 46.20 -35.37
N PHE A 1117 26.53 46.91 -36.29
CA PHE A 1117 25.19 47.45 -36.09
C PHE A 1117 24.17 46.49 -36.72
N SER A 1118 23.64 45.54 -35.95
CA SER A 1118 22.58 44.65 -36.44
C SER A 1118 21.35 44.57 -35.52
N ALA A 1119 20.23 44.22 -36.15
CA ALA A 1119 18.91 43.84 -35.64
C ALA A 1119 17.93 44.92 -35.09
N THR A 1120 18.34 46.16 -34.79
CA THR A 1120 17.37 47.18 -34.30
C THR A 1120 17.14 48.38 -35.23
N HIS A 1121 17.93 48.50 -36.31
CA HIS A 1121 17.84 49.62 -37.24
C HIS A 1121 17.99 49.10 -38.67
N ILE A 1122 16.91 49.14 -39.45
CA ILE A 1122 16.84 48.62 -40.83
C ILE A 1122 16.72 49.81 -41.78
N ALA A 1123 17.58 49.87 -42.80
CA ALA A 1123 17.41 50.77 -43.93
C ALA A 1123 17.02 49.95 -45.18
N SER A 1124 16.01 50.42 -45.89
CA SER A 1124 15.56 49.85 -47.17
C SER A 1124 15.88 50.84 -48.30
N ALA A 1125 16.55 50.37 -49.35
CA ALA A 1125 16.87 51.13 -50.56
C ALA A 1125 16.49 50.29 -51.80
N VAL A 1126 16.13 50.94 -52.90
CA VAL A 1126 15.80 50.28 -54.16
C VAL A 1126 17.02 50.23 -55.08
N ALA A 1127 17.04 49.24 -55.99
CA ALA A 1127 18.18 49.02 -56.88
C ALA A 1127 18.42 50.26 -57.79
N GLY A 1128 19.60 50.86 -57.67
CA GLY A 1128 19.99 52.08 -58.39
C GLY A 1128 20.03 53.35 -57.52
N ASP A 1129 19.63 53.28 -56.25
CA ASP A 1129 19.73 54.40 -55.32
C ASP A 1129 21.18 54.68 -54.89
N ASN A 1130 21.49 55.96 -54.67
CA ASN A 1130 22.76 56.37 -54.06
C ASN A 1130 22.60 56.49 -52.54
N VAL A 1131 23.33 55.65 -51.80
CA VAL A 1131 23.38 55.70 -50.34
C VAL A 1131 24.55 56.58 -49.91
N SER A 1132 24.27 57.60 -49.09
CA SER A 1132 25.28 58.54 -48.58
C SER A 1132 25.40 58.46 -47.06
N PHE A 1133 26.63 58.59 -46.55
CA PHE A 1133 26.98 58.40 -45.14
C PHE A 1133 27.54 59.70 -44.54
N GLN A 1134 27.14 60.01 -43.31
CA GLN A 1134 27.68 61.11 -42.52
C GLN A 1134 28.14 60.60 -41.16
N TYR A 1135 29.36 60.94 -40.76
CA TYR A 1135 29.91 60.56 -39.47
C TYR A 1135 30.50 61.79 -38.75
N THR A 1136 30.57 61.73 -37.42
CA THR A 1136 31.18 62.78 -36.59
C THR A 1136 32.23 62.17 -35.65
N THR A 1137 33.45 62.66 -35.71
CA THR A 1137 34.57 62.23 -34.87
C THR A 1137 34.90 63.29 -33.82
N VAL A 1138 35.57 62.89 -32.73
CA VAL A 1138 36.07 63.82 -31.71
C VAL A 1138 37.60 63.74 -31.68
N GLY A 1139 38.29 64.77 -32.17
CA GLY A 1139 39.76 64.85 -32.18
C GLY A 1139 40.35 65.39 -33.50
N SER A 1140 41.59 65.92 -33.43
CA SER A 1140 42.23 66.68 -34.52
C SER A 1140 43.15 65.85 -35.45
N LEU A 1141 42.97 64.53 -35.51
CA LEU A 1141 43.76 63.65 -36.38
C LEU A 1141 42.91 63.20 -37.59
N LEU A 1142 43.55 63.12 -38.77
CA LEU A 1142 42.94 62.56 -39.98
C LEU A 1142 42.58 61.09 -39.74
N GLN A 1143 41.30 60.75 -39.91
CA GLN A 1143 40.78 59.39 -39.77
C GLN A 1143 40.15 58.95 -41.09
N THR A 1144 40.41 57.71 -41.49
CA THR A 1144 39.82 57.08 -42.68
C THR A 1144 38.73 56.12 -42.22
N VAL A 1145 37.54 56.22 -42.80
CA VAL A 1145 36.39 55.36 -42.49
C VAL A 1145 36.16 54.42 -43.67
N PHE A 1146 36.15 53.12 -43.37
CA PHE A 1146 35.81 52.07 -44.34
C PHE A 1146 34.41 51.54 -44.02
N VAL A 1147 33.59 51.36 -45.05
CA VAL A 1147 32.23 50.83 -44.93
C VAL A 1147 32.13 49.63 -45.85
N TRP A 1148 31.85 48.45 -45.28
CA TRP A 1148 31.58 47.23 -46.03
C TRP A 1148 30.09 46.93 -45.96
N VAL A 1149 29.53 46.50 -47.10
CA VAL A 1149 28.12 46.15 -47.22
C VAL A 1149 28.04 44.74 -47.81
N ASP A 1150 27.37 43.85 -47.11
CA ASP A 1150 27.09 42.51 -47.59
C ASP A 1150 25.91 42.57 -48.58
N TRP A 1151 26.23 42.62 -49.87
CA TRP A 1151 25.23 42.71 -50.93
C TRP A 1151 24.55 41.38 -51.28
N ASN A 1152 25.15 40.24 -50.94
CA ASN A 1152 24.61 38.92 -51.29
C ASN A 1152 23.90 38.24 -50.11
N ASN A 1153 23.95 38.86 -48.92
CA ASN A 1153 23.25 38.45 -47.70
C ASN A 1153 23.61 37.02 -47.28
N ASP A 1154 24.85 36.58 -47.55
CA ASP A 1154 25.40 35.31 -47.07
C ASP A 1154 26.00 35.45 -45.64
N GLY A 1155 26.00 36.68 -45.13
CA GLY A 1155 26.54 37.06 -43.83
C GLY A 1155 28.07 37.16 -43.81
N ILE A 1156 28.72 37.23 -44.97
CA ILE A 1156 30.15 37.41 -45.14
C ILE A 1156 30.41 38.77 -45.80
N LEU A 1157 31.06 39.68 -45.05
CA LEU A 1157 31.55 40.93 -45.61
C LEU A 1157 32.78 40.66 -46.47
N ASN A 1158 32.57 40.54 -47.77
CA ASN A 1158 33.65 40.38 -48.74
C ASN A 1158 34.38 41.72 -48.93
N ASN A 1159 35.69 41.65 -49.14
CA ASN A 1159 36.59 42.82 -49.14
C ASN A 1159 36.56 43.62 -50.46
N THR A 1160 35.40 43.70 -51.10
CA THR A 1160 35.16 44.37 -52.38
C THR A 1160 34.55 45.75 -52.21
#